data_AF-A0A5D6W8F0-F1
#
_entry.id   AF-A0A5D6W8F0-F1
#
_cell.length_a   1.000
_cell.length_b   1.000
_cell.length_c   1.000
_cell.angle_alpha   90.00
_cell.angle_beta   90.00
_cell.angle_gamma   90.00
#
_symmetry.space_group_name_H-M   'P 1'
#
loop_
_entity.id
_entity.type
_entity.pdbx_description
1 polymer ?
#
loop_
_entity_poly.entity_id
_entity_poly.type
_entity_poly.pdbx_seq_one_letter_code
_entity_poly.pdbx_strand_id
1 'polypeptide(L)'
;MQLKRLEAYGFKSFADKITIDFDKGITAIVGPNGSGKSNITDAIRWVLGEQNVRNLRGTKAEDIIFTGSASRKALGVAEVSLFFANDGTLPVDFREVVVTRRLYRSGESEFYINRSRCRLKDIYNLFADTGIGHDGMSIIGQNRIDDILNSRPEERRAFFEETAGITKYRNRKRESVRKLTDTENNLIRVQDIINEIENQLEPLARHAEKTRVFNELDGEYRKCKLTKLAQDYVRESQRKTDNDGKLAEARDGAVAAETRVKAVAAKKEQLGKEIIDFEQQLKEQAEKNEAIRQKIEAASTEMAQLQERQEQSDAAKARILARRQELNHEVAQAVADMAQLSEKEAQQKKDLALADSLLSQEKEKAKCIADRIREQKEVDKSASEKREKAQAALTQKQQELALIERDIENGSGDQEAREASLLEARQELERLEGLQEKLAGEISQQDEAIKARVAEQQQAQTAQREAAQKMADCQQRYNETSQQVKSAESKIQFLSRMQQDYEGFGKAAKAVLKSRENWRRGVAGAVAELIDVPRDYVTALEIALGGNLQNIVTEDTDTAKAAIAYLKRERQGRVTFLPLSTIVSRPPKDIAFSADEGVIGWASELVKTEEKFRKIVDFLLSRTLVVDTLDNGLKLAKKHNYKLRIVTKEGELLNPGGSLSGGSRQHQESSFLNRSGEIEELKEKLTRGQKLLETLVAERQAAQQAQADAGQRQNEAMEALHEANVHRAELRVSRERLAENLTSQKLTVKELEEAAEKIKATFAKIQEKRTLAARAVAAAQREFEEAEHAAEDAAIELEDLEQDADDLSEYIQKREVNRAVLEQEALRSREHLLLRTRDKERSEQSLRDNEAEEKQLVAGLEESVSRLEVIRGQNANWQNLFAEGQAAHDKIYAQRMTKLTESQQADKDAHEAARKLNQAQEHVHKLEIIETKLQLALEEWQETILSEYGLTPERAAEEALDMEPPAVHHRMKELERKIKELGPVNPNALEEYEEQQKRHDFMQGQAKDLIEAKENLEHIIADMDEAMTKQFKEAFAQIQVYFADIFVRLFGGGKAELKLLDEHDVLNTGVDILVTLPQKKRQNLSALSGGERALTVIALLFSFLRYRPSPFSVLDEIDAPLDEANVVRFGSFLREFAENTQFIVVTHRKGTMESVDTMYGVTIEDAGVSKILSVKLDDIE
;
A
#
# COMPACT_ATOMS: atom_id res chain seq x y z
N MET A 1 29.62 -17.48 2.20
CA MET A 1 28.16 -17.33 2.23
C MET A 1 27.62 -17.39 0.80
N GLN A 2 26.40 -17.87 0.56
CA GLN A 2 25.81 -17.93 -0.80
C GLN A 2 24.31 -17.65 -0.77
N LEU A 3 23.77 -17.00 -1.80
CA LEU A 3 22.31 -16.89 -1.96
C LEU A 3 21.83 -18.21 -2.57
N LYS A 4 21.03 -18.97 -1.82
CA LYS A 4 20.50 -20.26 -2.29
C LYS A 4 19.20 -20.12 -3.05
N ARG A 5 18.30 -19.28 -2.53
CA ARG A 5 16.92 -19.21 -3.01
C ARG A 5 16.31 -17.84 -2.80
N LEU A 6 15.50 -17.41 -3.76
CA LEU A 6 14.56 -16.31 -3.64
C LEU A 6 13.13 -16.86 -3.74
N GLU A 7 12.30 -16.51 -2.78
CA GLU A 7 10.85 -16.70 -2.85
C GLU A 7 10.18 -15.32 -2.87
N ALA A 8 9.26 -15.09 -3.82
CA ALA A 8 8.48 -13.87 -3.87
C ALA A 8 7.00 -14.19 -4.12
N TYR A 9 6.11 -13.43 -3.46
CA TYR A 9 4.68 -13.60 -3.54
C TYR A 9 3.99 -12.23 -3.47
N GLY A 10 3.10 -11.94 -4.42
CA GLY A 10 2.39 -10.67 -4.50
C GLY A 10 3.28 -9.45 -4.77
N PHE A 11 4.50 -9.65 -5.26
CA PHE A 11 5.48 -8.61 -5.51
C PHE A 11 5.45 -8.15 -6.97
N LYS A 12 5.10 -6.89 -7.21
CA LYS A 12 4.98 -6.29 -8.55
C LYS A 12 4.22 -7.19 -9.52
N SER A 13 4.85 -7.74 -10.56
CA SER A 13 4.21 -8.62 -11.56
C SER A 13 4.08 -10.09 -11.15
N PHE A 14 4.59 -10.48 -9.97
CA PHE A 14 4.51 -11.84 -9.44
C PHE A 14 3.27 -12.01 -8.56
N ALA A 15 2.15 -12.39 -9.18
CA ALA A 15 0.91 -12.67 -8.47
C ALA A 15 0.96 -14.00 -7.69
N ASP A 16 1.53 -15.05 -8.30
CA ASP A 16 1.72 -16.35 -7.67
C ASP A 16 3.07 -16.43 -6.94
N LYS A 17 3.19 -17.41 -6.03
CA LYS A 17 4.45 -17.66 -5.34
C LYS A 17 5.48 -18.16 -6.35
N ILE A 18 6.53 -17.40 -6.57
CA ILE A 18 7.68 -17.78 -7.38
C ILE A 18 8.83 -18.26 -6.50
N THR A 19 9.63 -19.19 -7.03
CA THR A 19 10.83 -19.70 -6.37
C THR A 19 11.94 -19.81 -7.39
N ILE A 20 13.08 -19.18 -7.10
CA ILE A 20 14.29 -19.22 -7.93
C ILE A 20 15.41 -19.79 -7.07
N ASP A 21 16.00 -20.89 -7.50
CA ASP A 21 17.18 -21.49 -6.85
C ASP A 21 18.45 -20.99 -7.56
N PHE A 22 19.41 -20.46 -6.82
CA PHE A 22 20.66 -19.97 -7.36
C PHE A 22 21.79 -20.95 -7.03
N ASP A 23 22.42 -21.47 -8.07
CA ASP A 23 23.59 -22.35 -7.98
C ASP A 23 24.88 -21.52 -7.96
N LYS A 24 26.03 -22.18 -7.77
CA LYS A 24 27.35 -21.53 -7.86
C LYS A 24 27.67 -21.17 -9.32
N GLY A 25 28.42 -20.09 -9.54
CA GLY A 25 28.77 -19.60 -10.88
C GLY A 25 27.88 -18.44 -11.33
N ILE A 26 27.51 -18.43 -12.62
CA ILE A 26 26.75 -17.37 -13.27
C ILE A 26 25.35 -17.86 -13.61
N THR A 27 24.35 -17.27 -12.94
CA THR A 27 22.92 -17.48 -13.25
C THR A 27 22.41 -16.31 -14.11
N ALA A 28 21.88 -16.59 -15.30
CA ALA A 28 21.26 -15.59 -16.16
C ALA A 28 19.74 -15.54 -15.96
N ILE A 29 19.17 -14.34 -15.98
CA ILE A 29 17.73 -14.11 -16.02
C ILE A 29 17.42 -13.43 -17.36
N VAL A 30 16.66 -14.12 -18.21
CA VAL A 30 16.38 -13.72 -19.60
C VAL A 30 14.88 -13.65 -19.85
N GLY A 31 14.46 -12.96 -20.91
CA GLY A 31 13.05 -12.84 -21.29
C GLY A 31 12.77 -11.62 -22.17
N PRO A 32 11.58 -11.48 -22.76
CA PRO A 32 11.22 -10.32 -23.57
C PRO A 32 11.17 -9.03 -22.75
N ASN A 33 11.21 -7.87 -23.41
CA ASN A 33 11.14 -6.58 -22.69
C ASN A 33 9.77 -6.42 -22.01
N GLY A 34 9.77 -5.91 -20.78
CA GLY A 34 8.55 -5.77 -19.98
C GLY A 34 8.06 -7.05 -19.29
N SER A 35 8.79 -8.17 -19.39
CA SER A 35 8.39 -9.45 -18.76
C SER A 35 8.53 -9.54 -17.24
N GLY A 36 9.06 -8.51 -16.58
CA GLY A 36 9.28 -8.49 -15.13
C GLY A 36 10.66 -8.97 -14.67
N LYS A 37 11.66 -9.07 -15.57
CA LYS A 37 13.03 -9.48 -15.24
C LYS A 37 13.66 -8.64 -14.12
N SER A 38 13.62 -7.32 -14.25
CA SER A 38 14.18 -6.41 -13.23
C SER A 38 13.39 -6.42 -11.91
N ASN A 39 12.17 -6.97 -11.88
CA ASN A 39 11.45 -7.12 -10.62
C ASN A 39 12.14 -8.13 -9.68
N ILE A 40 12.94 -9.05 -10.21
CA ILE A 40 13.73 -10.00 -9.40
C ILE A 40 14.87 -9.25 -8.70
N THR A 41 15.59 -8.39 -9.43
CA THR A 41 16.61 -7.50 -8.86
C THR A 41 16.01 -6.56 -7.80
N ASP A 42 14.84 -5.98 -8.09
CA ASP A 42 14.13 -5.12 -7.15
C ASP A 42 13.70 -5.88 -5.89
N ALA A 43 13.28 -7.15 -6.01
CA ALA A 43 12.91 -7.99 -4.88
C ALA A 43 14.11 -8.26 -3.96
N ILE A 44 15.28 -8.57 -4.52
CA ILE A 44 16.52 -8.76 -3.75
C ILE A 44 16.90 -7.44 -3.04
N ARG A 45 16.92 -6.33 -3.78
CA ARG A 45 17.26 -5.00 -3.25
C ARG A 45 16.30 -4.57 -2.13
N TRP A 46 15.02 -4.88 -2.28
CA TRP A 46 13.98 -4.55 -1.30
C TRP A 46 14.14 -5.32 0.01
N VAL A 47 14.45 -6.63 -0.03
CA VAL A 47 14.66 -7.42 1.19
C VAL A 47 15.93 -7.01 1.94
N LEU A 48 17.00 -6.64 1.21
CA LEU A 48 18.25 -6.15 1.80
C LEU A 48 18.13 -4.76 2.44
N GLY A 49 16.97 -4.11 2.32
CA GLY A 49 16.60 -2.96 3.14
C GLY A 49 16.45 -1.63 2.40
N GLU A 50 16.43 -1.63 1.06
CA GLU A 50 16.14 -0.41 0.30
C GLU A 50 14.77 0.19 0.69
N GLN A 51 14.78 1.46 1.07
CA GLN A 51 13.60 2.21 1.49
C GLN A 51 13.11 3.18 0.42
N ASN A 52 13.99 3.64 -0.47
CA ASN A 52 13.64 4.59 -1.50
C ASN A 52 12.86 3.88 -2.62
N VAL A 53 11.55 4.13 -2.68
CA VAL A 53 10.65 3.52 -3.66
C VAL A 53 11.04 3.87 -5.10
N ARG A 54 11.67 5.05 -5.33
CA ARG A 54 12.17 5.43 -6.66
C ARG A 54 13.29 4.50 -7.15
N ASN A 55 14.15 4.03 -6.25
CA ASN A 55 15.22 3.08 -6.56
C ASN A 55 14.68 1.67 -6.91
N LEU A 56 13.43 1.40 -6.50
CA LEU A 56 12.67 0.20 -6.84
C LEU A 56 11.69 0.45 -7.99
N ARG A 57 11.90 1.49 -8.81
CA ARG A 57 11.08 1.82 -9.99
C ARG A 57 9.57 1.98 -9.67
N GLY A 58 9.24 2.53 -8.50
CA GLY A 58 7.87 2.82 -8.07
C GLY A 58 7.70 4.27 -7.59
N THR A 59 6.45 4.74 -7.49
CA THR A 59 6.13 6.09 -6.99
C THR A 59 5.65 6.10 -5.55
N LYS A 60 4.92 5.05 -5.15
CA LYS A 60 4.37 4.82 -3.80
C LYS A 60 4.77 3.44 -3.31
N ALA A 61 4.87 3.28 -1.98
CA ALA A 61 5.23 1.97 -1.39
C ALA A 61 4.25 0.86 -1.79
N GLU A 62 2.97 1.19 -1.99
CA GLU A 62 1.93 0.27 -2.47
C GLU A 62 2.19 -0.28 -3.88
N ASP A 63 2.94 0.43 -4.73
CA ASP A 63 3.29 0.00 -6.10
C ASP A 63 4.19 -1.25 -6.11
N ILE A 64 4.73 -1.62 -4.94
CA ILE A 64 5.50 -2.86 -4.75
C ILE A 64 4.57 -4.08 -4.70
N ILE A 65 3.28 -3.89 -4.39
CA ILE A 65 2.27 -4.95 -4.31
C ILE A 65 1.61 -5.15 -5.67
N PHE A 66 1.35 -6.40 -6.07
CA PHE A 66 0.64 -6.70 -7.32
C PHE A 66 -0.71 -5.98 -7.38
N THR A 67 -0.83 -5.08 -8.36
CA THR A 67 -1.96 -4.16 -8.53
C THR A 67 -3.16 -4.78 -9.25
N GLY A 68 -3.05 -6.03 -9.70
CA GLY A 68 -4.10 -6.73 -10.46
C GLY A 68 -3.90 -6.63 -11.97
N SER A 69 -4.60 -7.49 -12.70
CA SER A 69 -4.66 -7.50 -14.16
C SER A 69 -6.06 -7.82 -14.66
N ALA A 70 -6.29 -7.79 -15.98
CA ALA A 70 -7.61 -8.02 -16.58
C ALA A 70 -8.26 -9.36 -16.17
N SER A 71 -7.45 -10.40 -15.87
CA SER A 71 -7.95 -11.71 -15.43
C SER A 71 -7.75 -11.99 -13.93
N ARG A 72 -6.91 -11.20 -13.23
CA ARG A 72 -6.51 -11.48 -11.84
C ARG A 72 -6.72 -10.28 -10.91
N LYS A 73 -7.30 -10.53 -9.73
CA LYS A 73 -7.53 -9.50 -8.70
C LYS A 73 -6.21 -9.02 -8.08
N ALA A 74 -6.20 -7.76 -7.67
CA ALA A 74 -5.09 -7.17 -6.91
C ALA A 74 -4.86 -7.90 -5.59
N LEU A 75 -3.61 -8.01 -5.16
CA LEU A 75 -3.25 -8.63 -3.88
C LEU A 75 -3.13 -7.55 -2.77
N GLY A 76 -3.34 -7.98 -1.53
CA GLY A 76 -3.26 -7.12 -0.34
C GLY A 76 -1.90 -7.08 0.35
N VAL A 77 -0.98 -7.96 -0.04
CA VAL A 77 0.33 -8.14 0.58
C VAL A 77 1.39 -8.50 -0.47
N ALA A 78 2.60 -7.97 -0.30
CA ALA A 78 3.81 -8.45 -0.96
C ALA A 78 4.74 -9.05 0.09
N GLU A 79 5.28 -10.23 -0.20
CA GLU A 79 6.26 -10.92 0.63
C GLU A 79 7.42 -11.41 -0.23
N VAL A 80 8.64 -11.12 0.20
CA VAL A 80 9.86 -11.65 -0.42
C VAL A 80 10.76 -12.21 0.66
N SER A 81 11.28 -13.42 0.44
CA SER A 81 12.21 -14.14 1.32
C SER A 81 13.48 -14.52 0.58
N LEU A 82 14.63 -14.17 1.15
CA LEU A 82 15.96 -14.56 0.66
C LEU A 82 16.57 -15.60 1.60
N PHE A 83 17.06 -16.70 1.04
CA PHE A 83 17.67 -17.80 1.78
C PHE A 83 19.18 -17.78 1.55
N PHE A 84 19.94 -17.60 2.62
CA PHE A 84 21.40 -17.55 2.59
C PHE A 84 22.01 -18.81 3.23
N ALA A 85 22.95 -19.45 2.52
CA ALA A 85 23.85 -20.42 3.11
C ALA A 85 24.91 -19.70 3.95
N ASN A 86 24.90 -19.92 5.26
CA ASN A 86 25.86 -19.33 6.18
C ASN A 86 26.98 -20.34 6.47
N ASP A 87 28.18 -19.99 6.05
CA ASP A 87 29.44 -20.70 6.28
C ASP A 87 30.21 -20.15 7.50
N GLY A 88 29.55 -19.32 8.33
CA GLY A 88 30.11 -18.69 9.53
C GLY A 88 30.46 -17.22 9.35
N THR A 89 30.19 -16.62 8.19
CA THR A 89 30.41 -15.19 7.94
C THR A 89 29.37 -14.29 8.61
N LEU A 90 28.14 -14.79 8.80
CA LEU A 90 27.10 -14.05 9.52
C LEU A 90 27.18 -14.35 11.02
N PRO A 91 26.97 -13.35 11.90
CA PRO A 91 27.06 -13.48 13.36
C PRO A 91 25.82 -14.20 13.96
N VAL A 92 25.43 -15.34 13.38
CA VAL A 92 24.31 -16.18 13.80
C VAL A 92 24.68 -17.65 13.68
N ASP A 93 24.30 -18.47 14.66
CA ASP A 93 24.68 -19.89 14.76
C ASP A 93 23.94 -20.82 13.76
N PHE A 94 23.10 -20.25 12.89
CA PHE A 94 22.32 -21.01 11.90
C PHE A 94 23.11 -21.21 10.61
N ARG A 95 23.15 -22.44 10.10
CA ARG A 95 23.73 -22.79 8.78
C ARG A 95 22.96 -22.21 7.60
N GLU A 96 21.69 -21.89 7.80
CA GLU A 96 20.86 -21.24 6.81
C GLU A 96 20.12 -20.07 7.46
N VAL A 97 20.18 -18.91 6.82
CA VAL A 97 19.61 -17.66 7.32
C VAL A 97 18.60 -17.16 6.30
N VAL A 98 17.35 -17.02 6.74
CA VAL A 98 16.23 -16.53 5.92
C VAL A 98 15.90 -15.12 6.34
N VAL A 99 15.97 -14.18 5.40
CA VAL A 99 15.54 -12.79 5.61
C VAL A 99 14.27 -12.56 4.82
N THR A 100 13.18 -12.22 5.51
CA THR A 100 11.86 -12.01 4.89
C THR A 100 11.40 -10.59 5.15
N ARG A 101 10.93 -9.92 4.11
CA ARG A 101 10.26 -8.61 4.19
C ARG A 101 8.83 -8.75 3.68
N ARG A 102 7.88 -8.24 4.45
CA ARG A 102 6.45 -8.22 4.11
C ARG A 102 5.92 -6.79 4.14
N LEU A 103 5.04 -6.46 3.21
CA LEU A 103 4.37 -5.15 3.12
C LEU A 103 2.90 -5.32 2.81
N TYR A 104 2.06 -4.66 3.59
CA TYR A 104 0.61 -4.64 3.40
C TYR A 104 0.17 -3.35 2.71
N ARG A 105 -0.99 -3.37 2.05
CA ARG A 105 -1.60 -2.16 1.46
C ARG A 105 -1.90 -1.04 2.47
N SER A 106 -1.89 -1.32 3.77
CA SER A 106 -1.97 -0.30 4.83
C SER A 106 -0.70 0.57 4.95
N GLY A 107 0.40 0.19 4.27
CA GLY A 107 1.71 0.83 4.38
C GLY A 107 2.60 0.24 5.48
N GLU A 108 2.10 -0.72 6.26
CA GLU A 108 2.89 -1.40 7.30
C GLU A 108 3.90 -2.37 6.70
N SER A 109 5.18 -2.24 7.07
CA SER A 109 6.26 -3.15 6.66
C SER A 109 6.77 -3.97 7.85
N GLU A 110 6.83 -5.28 7.68
CA GLU A 110 7.34 -6.23 8.67
C GLU A 110 8.64 -6.89 8.18
N PHE A 111 9.59 -7.06 9.09
CA PHE A 111 10.90 -7.64 8.84
C PHE A 111 11.08 -8.88 9.71
N TYR A 112 11.63 -9.94 9.11
CA TYR A 112 11.90 -11.19 9.80
C TYR A 112 13.29 -11.73 9.48
N ILE A 113 13.97 -12.26 10.50
CA ILE A 113 15.15 -13.11 10.36
C ILE A 113 14.77 -14.48 10.93
N ASN A 114 14.86 -15.54 10.12
CA ASN A 114 14.45 -16.90 10.49
C ASN A 114 13.04 -16.95 11.14
N ARG A 115 12.07 -16.27 10.52
CA ARG A 115 10.67 -16.10 10.99
C ARG A 115 10.50 -15.34 12.32
N SER A 116 11.56 -14.80 12.90
CA SER A 116 11.52 -13.96 14.10
C SER A 116 11.44 -12.48 13.70
N ARG A 117 10.48 -11.72 14.26
CA ARG A 117 10.28 -10.30 13.92
C ARG A 117 11.46 -9.47 14.41
N CYS A 118 12.02 -8.62 13.55
CA CYS A 118 13.15 -7.76 13.85
C CYS A 118 12.93 -6.32 13.33
N ARG A 119 13.88 -5.42 13.62
CA ARG A 119 13.90 -4.07 13.04
C ARG A 119 14.82 -4.06 11.82
N LEU A 120 14.61 -3.08 10.93
CA LEU A 120 15.49 -2.89 9.77
C LEU A 120 16.96 -2.68 10.17
N LYS A 121 17.21 -2.00 11.30
CA LYS A 121 18.56 -1.82 11.85
C LYS A 121 19.27 -3.15 12.14
N ASP A 122 18.52 -4.18 12.52
CA ASP A 122 19.07 -5.50 12.81
C ASP A 122 19.51 -6.20 11.52
N ILE A 123 18.77 -6.04 10.42
CA ILE A 123 19.15 -6.51 9.08
C ILE A 123 20.41 -5.78 8.59
N TYR A 124 20.50 -4.45 8.77
CA TYR A 124 21.70 -3.69 8.41
C TYR A 124 22.94 -4.14 9.19
N ASN A 125 22.80 -4.38 10.50
CA ASN A 125 23.90 -4.88 11.32
C ASN A 125 24.30 -6.31 10.92
N LEU A 126 23.34 -7.16 10.52
CA LEU A 126 23.61 -8.53 10.07
C LEU A 126 24.52 -8.57 8.83
N PHE A 127 24.35 -7.64 7.89
CA PHE A 127 25.09 -7.61 6.62
C PHE A 127 26.23 -6.59 6.54
N ALA A 128 26.43 -5.73 7.54
CA ALA A 128 27.40 -4.62 7.53
C ALA A 128 28.84 -5.04 7.17
N ASP A 129 29.27 -6.22 7.64
CA ASP A 129 30.64 -6.70 7.44
C ASP A 129 30.78 -7.62 6.21
N THR A 130 29.66 -8.00 5.57
CA THR A 130 29.63 -8.98 4.46
C THR A 130 29.69 -8.39 3.04
N GLY A 131 29.63 -7.06 2.90
CA GLY A 131 29.58 -6.39 1.58
C GLY A 131 28.20 -6.33 0.91
N ILE A 132 27.17 -6.96 1.51
CA ILE A 132 25.78 -7.04 1.00
C ILE A 132 24.84 -5.99 1.66
N GLY A 133 25.38 -5.03 2.41
CA GLY A 133 24.59 -4.01 3.10
C GLY A 133 23.74 -3.12 2.17
N HIS A 134 22.89 -2.27 2.75
CA HIS A 134 22.01 -1.34 2.01
C HIS A 134 22.74 -0.52 0.94
N ASP A 135 23.90 0.02 1.31
CA ASP A 135 24.75 0.79 0.40
C ASP A 135 25.68 -0.11 -0.43
N GLY A 136 25.81 -1.39 -0.05
CA GLY A 136 26.73 -2.40 -0.58
C GLY A 136 26.74 -2.52 -2.11
N MET A 137 27.93 -2.71 -2.68
CA MET A 137 28.14 -2.84 -4.13
C MET A 137 27.69 -4.20 -4.72
N SER A 138 26.87 -4.95 -3.99
CA SER A 138 26.36 -6.28 -4.38
C SER A 138 25.27 -6.22 -5.46
N ILE A 139 24.63 -5.07 -5.69
CA ILE A 139 23.61 -4.88 -6.74
C ILE A 139 24.01 -3.75 -7.66
N ILE A 140 24.42 -4.09 -8.87
CA ILE A 140 24.85 -3.18 -9.91
C ILE A 140 23.79 -3.16 -11.01
N GLY A 141 23.17 -2.01 -11.21
CA GLY A 141 22.23 -1.79 -12.32
C GLY A 141 22.50 -0.44 -13.00
N GLN A 142 21.76 -0.15 -14.06
CA GLN A 142 21.94 1.06 -14.88
C GLN A 142 21.97 2.36 -14.05
N ASN A 143 21.05 2.52 -13.08
CA ASN A 143 21.02 3.71 -12.21
C ASN A 143 22.34 3.93 -11.43
N ARG A 144 22.97 2.86 -10.91
CA ARG A 144 24.25 2.98 -10.18
C ARG A 144 25.41 3.36 -11.11
N ILE A 145 25.37 2.89 -12.36
CA ILE A 145 26.35 3.29 -13.38
C ILE A 145 26.18 4.79 -13.67
N ASP A 146 24.94 5.24 -13.88
CA ASP A 146 24.62 6.65 -14.13
C ASP A 146 24.96 7.56 -12.93
N ASP A 147 24.76 7.10 -11.69
CA ASP A 147 25.13 7.83 -10.48
C ASP A 147 26.65 8.06 -10.39
N ILE A 148 27.46 7.04 -10.70
CA ILE A 148 28.93 7.17 -10.71
C ILE A 148 29.39 8.05 -11.87
N LEU A 149 28.71 8.00 -13.01
CA LEU A 149 28.98 8.83 -14.19
C LEU A 149 28.67 10.31 -13.95
N ASN A 150 27.56 10.61 -13.29
CA ASN A 150 27.06 11.97 -13.11
C ASN A 150 27.47 12.62 -11.78
N SER A 151 27.97 11.83 -10.82
CA SER A 151 28.45 12.35 -9.53
C SER A 151 29.66 13.26 -9.66
N ARG A 152 29.71 14.30 -8.81
CA ARG A 152 30.89 15.15 -8.67
C ARG A 152 32.04 14.36 -8.05
N PRO A 153 33.31 14.74 -8.29
CA PRO A 153 34.47 14.07 -7.67
C PRO A 153 34.37 13.91 -6.14
N GLU A 154 33.78 14.88 -5.44
CA GLU A 154 33.52 14.87 -3.99
C GLU A 154 32.46 13.83 -3.58
N GLU A 155 31.42 13.64 -4.39
CA GLU A 155 30.35 12.67 -4.15
C GLU A 155 30.82 11.25 -4.50
N ARG A 156 31.62 11.11 -5.57
CA ARG A 156 32.17 9.83 -6.02
C ARG A 156 33.06 9.16 -4.98
N ARG A 157 33.72 9.96 -4.14
CA ARG A 157 34.50 9.52 -2.97
C ARG A 157 33.69 8.60 -2.05
N ALA A 158 32.38 8.84 -1.87
CA ALA A 158 31.54 8.03 -0.98
C ALA A 158 31.59 6.53 -1.33
N PHE A 159 31.68 6.18 -2.62
CA PHE A 159 31.81 4.79 -3.07
C PHE A 159 33.17 4.16 -2.68
N PHE A 160 34.24 4.96 -2.68
CA PHE A 160 35.56 4.52 -2.21
C PHE A 160 35.58 4.35 -0.68
N GLU A 161 34.91 5.24 0.06
CA GLU A 161 34.80 5.13 1.52
C GLU A 161 34.03 3.88 1.94
N GLU A 162 32.96 3.59 1.24
CA GLU A 162 32.11 2.43 1.49
C GLU A 162 32.88 1.12 1.22
N THR A 163 33.59 1.08 0.09
CA THR A 163 34.44 -0.05 -0.29
C THR A 163 35.60 -0.23 0.68
N ALA A 164 36.19 0.87 1.17
CA ALA A 164 37.22 0.87 2.21
C ALA A 164 36.68 0.46 3.60
N GLY A 165 35.35 0.43 3.80
CA GLY A 165 34.72 0.04 5.06
C GLY A 165 34.79 1.09 6.17
N ILE A 166 35.10 2.36 5.82
CA ILE A 166 35.29 3.42 6.82
C ILE A 166 33.97 4.07 7.30
N THR A 167 32.84 3.75 6.67
CA THR A 167 31.52 4.32 7.00
C THR A 167 31.13 4.10 8.47
N LYS A 168 31.48 2.94 9.05
CA LYS A 168 31.26 2.64 10.48
C LYS A 168 32.06 3.57 11.40
N TYR A 169 33.31 3.83 11.06
CA TYR A 169 34.19 4.74 11.79
C TYR A 169 33.72 6.19 11.67
N ARG A 170 33.27 6.61 10.47
CA ARG A 170 32.72 7.94 10.22
C ARG A 170 31.45 8.22 11.03
N ASN A 171 30.56 7.24 11.13
CA ASN A 171 29.35 7.34 11.97
C ASN A 171 29.69 7.42 13.46
N ARG A 172 30.66 6.63 13.95
CA ARG A 172 31.15 6.71 15.34
C ARG A 172 31.87 8.04 15.62
N LYS A 173 32.61 8.59 14.65
CA LYS A 173 33.22 9.91 14.75
C LYS A 173 32.16 10.99 14.93
N ARG A 174 31.10 11.00 14.10
CA ARG A 174 30.00 11.97 14.24
C ARG A 174 29.36 11.94 15.62
N GLU A 175 29.16 10.74 16.19
CA GLU A 175 28.63 10.60 17.55
C GLU A 175 29.62 11.12 18.61
N SER A 176 30.92 10.84 18.45
CA SER A 176 31.98 11.27 19.37
C SER A 176 32.19 12.78 19.34
N VAL A 177 32.13 13.40 18.16
CA VAL A 177 32.17 14.86 17.97
C VAL A 177 30.99 15.53 18.67
N ARG A 178 29.80 14.96 18.59
CA ARG A 178 28.63 15.47 19.32
C ARG A 178 28.83 15.41 20.84
N LYS A 179 29.41 14.33 21.36
CA LYS A 179 29.73 14.20 22.81
C LYS A 179 30.84 15.16 23.24
N LEU A 180 31.82 15.42 22.38
CA LEU A 180 32.87 16.41 22.60
C LEU A 180 32.28 17.82 22.75
N THR A 181 31.43 18.25 21.81
CA THR A 181 30.77 19.57 21.88
C THR A 181 29.92 19.75 23.12
N ASP A 182 29.26 18.68 23.59
CA ASP A 182 28.49 18.72 24.84
C ASP A 182 29.41 18.86 26.07
N THR A 183 30.59 18.22 26.05
CA THR A 183 31.59 18.26 27.14
C THR A 183 32.29 19.62 27.22
N GLU A 184 32.64 20.23 26.07
CA GLU A 184 33.24 21.57 26.00
C GLU A 184 32.33 22.66 26.58
N ASN A 185 31.03 22.59 26.28
CA ASN A 185 30.06 23.53 26.84
C ASN A 185 29.93 23.40 28.37
N ASN A 186 30.13 22.21 28.93
CA ASN A 186 30.12 21.99 30.37
C ASN A 186 31.41 22.48 31.03
N LEU A 187 32.56 22.31 30.39
CA LEU A 187 33.86 22.78 30.89
C LEU A 187 33.89 24.32 31.03
N ILE A 188 33.40 25.04 30.02
CA ILE A 188 33.31 26.52 30.04
C ILE A 188 32.58 27.01 31.30
N ARG A 189 31.46 26.36 31.64
CA ARG A 189 30.67 26.74 32.83
C ARG A 189 31.39 26.48 34.16
N VAL A 190 32.13 25.38 34.27
CA VAL A 190 32.89 25.07 35.49
C VAL A 190 34.07 26.04 35.65
N GLN A 191 34.69 26.43 34.53
CA GLN A 191 35.85 27.34 34.53
C GLN A 191 35.47 28.78 34.93
N ASP A 192 34.26 29.24 34.55
CA ASP A 192 33.71 30.52 35.03
C ASP A 192 33.55 30.54 36.56
N ILE A 193 33.11 29.41 37.15
CA ILE A 193 32.91 29.27 38.61
C ILE A 193 34.25 29.25 39.35
N ILE A 194 35.29 28.61 38.80
CA ILE A 194 36.63 28.57 39.41
C ILE A 194 37.25 29.98 39.43
N ASN A 195 37.16 30.72 38.32
CA ASN A 195 37.68 32.09 38.22
C ASN A 195 37.00 33.05 39.21
N GLU A 196 35.73 32.82 39.54
CA GLU A 196 35.02 33.60 40.56
C GLU A 196 35.58 33.35 41.97
N ILE A 197 35.92 32.10 42.30
CA ILE A 197 36.43 31.70 43.63
C ILE A 197 37.91 32.12 43.82
N GLU A 198 38.75 32.02 42.79
CA GLU A 198 40.18 32.40 42.86
C GLU A 198 40.39 33.88 43.19
N ASN A 199 39.55 34.76 42.65
CA ASN A 199 39.59 36.19 42.93
C ASN A 199 39.28 36.54 44.40
N GLN A 200 38.72 35.61 45.18
CA GLN A 200 38.37 35.81 46.60
C GLN A 200 39.45 35.30 47.56
N LEU A 201 40.33 34.36 47.16
CA LEU A 201 41.28 33.67 48.06
C LEU A 201 42.53 34.51 48.46
N GLU A 202 43.09 35.29 47.53
CA GLU A 202 44.33 36.06 47.78
C GLU A 202 44.19 37.18 48.84
N PRO A 203 43.06 37.94 48.89
CA PRO A 203 42.82 38.91 49.95
C PRO A 203 42.73 38.27 51.35
N LEU A 204 42.03 37.12 51.45
CA LEU A 204 41.76 36.42 52.71
C LEU A 204 43.04 35.94 53.42
N ALA A 205 44.03 35.45 52.67
CA ALA A 205 45.33 35.00 53.21
C ALA A 205 46.13 36.14 53.89
N ARG A 206 46.07 37.37 53.36
CA ARG A 206 46.77 38.54 53.94
C ARG A 206 46.11 39.06 55.22
N HIS A 207 44.83 38.77 55.42
CA HIS A 207 44.10 39.19 56.60
C HIS A 207 44.36 38.30 57.82
N ALA A 208 44.67 37.01 57.64
CA ALA A 208 44.95 36.07 58.71
C ALA A 208 46.24 36.38 59.51
N GLU A 209 47.33 36.78 58.83
CA GLU A 209 48.63 37.05 59.48
C GLU A 209 48.61 38.34 60.34
N LYS A 210 47.82 39.35 59.93
CA LYS A 210 47.61 40.60 60.71
C LYS A 210 46.88 40.35 62.04
N THR A 211 46.07 39.30 62.10
CA THR A 211 45.24 38.91 63.26
C THR A 211 46.02 38.42 64.44
N ARG A 212 47.22 37.90 64.21
CA ARG A 212 48.07 37.39 65.29
C ARG A 212 48.74 38.51 66.11
N VAL A 213 49.10 39.63 65.49
CA VAL A 213 49.87 40.72 66.12
C VAL A 213 48.97 41.72 66.89
N PHE A 214 47.70 41.83 66.51
CA PHE A 214 46.70 42.71 67.13
C PHE A 214 46.36 42.32 68.59
N ASN A 215 46.37 41.03 68.91
CA ASN A 215 45.91 40.52 70.20
C ASN A 215 46.82 40.88 71.39
N GLU A 216 48.10 41.19 71.18
CA GLU A 216 49.04 41.55 72.26
C GLU A 216 48.92 43.02 72.73
N LEU A 217 48.54 43.94 71.84
CA LEU A 217 48.43 45.37 72.14
C LEU A 217 47.06 45.77 72.75
N ASP A 218 46.02 44.97 72.53
CA ASP A 218 44.66 45.20 73.05
C ASP A 218 44.57 45.13 74.59
N GLY A 219 45.48 44.41 75.26
CA GLY A 219 45.46 44.22 76.71
C GLY A 219 45.70 45.50 77.53
N GLU A 220 46.59 46.40 77.07
CA GLU A 220 46.85 47.68 77.74
C GLU A 220 45.79 48.74 77.43
N TYR A 221 45.13 48.63 76.26
CA TYR A 221 44.04 49.50 75.85
C TYR A 221 42.80 49.36 76.74
N ARG A 222 42.50 48.13 77.22
CA ARG A 222 41.31 47.84 78.02
C ARG A 222 41.19 48.72 79.28
N LYS A 223 42.24 48.91 80.08
CA LYS A 223 42.14 49.70 81.33
C LYS A 223 41.77 51.18 81.12
N CYS A 224 42.21 51.81 80.03
CA CYS A 224 41.78 53.17 79.69
C CYS A 224 40.38 53.18 79.04
N LYS A 225 39.96 52.06 78.44
CA LYS A 225 38.63 51.86 77.85
C LYS A 225 37.52 51.92 78.91
N LEU A 226 37.72 51.37 80.11
CA LEU A 226 36.72 51.39 81.20
C LEU A 226 36.19 52.80 81.52
N THR A 227 37.08 53.75 81.75
CA THR A 227 36.73 55.14 82.09
C THR A 227 35.97 55.85 80.96
N LYS A 228 36.27 55.51 79.70
CA LYS A 228 35.57 56.03 78.52
C LYS A 228 34.18 55.39 78.33
N LEU A 229 34.06 54.09 78.58
CA LEU A 229 32.82 53.32 78.41
C LEU A 229 31.67 53.85 79.27
N ALA A 230 31.95 54.26 80.51
CA ALA A 230 30.94 54.82 81.41
C ALA A 230 30.35 56.16 80.91
N GLN A 231 31.20 57.05 80.36
CA GLN A 231 30.75 58.35 79.85
C GLN A 231 30.03 58.23 78.51
N ASP A 232 30.49 57.33 77.63
CA ASP A 232 29.89 57.19 76.32
C ASP A 232 28.48 56.53 76.43
N TYR A 233 28.24 55.60 77.37
CA TYR A 233 26.95 54.86 77.52
C TYR A 233 25.73 55.79 77.60
N VAL A 234 25.85 56.88 78.36
CA VAL A 234 24.78 57.88 78.50
C VAL A 234 24.47 58.58 77.17
N ARG A 235 25.49 58.86 76.35
CA ARG A 235 25.33 59.55 75.07
C ARG A 235 24.65 58.69 74.00
N GLU A 236 25.03 57.42 73.90
CA GLU A 236 24.48 56.52 72.88
C GLU A 236 23.03 56.09 73.20
N SER A 237 22.63 56.10 74.48
CA SER A 237 21.25 55.80 74.89
C SER A 237 20.25 56.81 74.31
N GLN A 238 20.64 58.08 74.20
CA GLN A 238 19.80 59.14 73.65
C GLN A 238 19.72 59.09 72.11
N ARG A 239 20.77 58.58 71.46
CA ARG A 239 20.80 58.41 69.99
C ARG A 239 19.94 57.24 69.52
N LYS A 240 19.80 56.19 70.35
CA LYS A 240 18.93 55.05 70.05
C LYS A 240 17.48 55.49 69.89
N THR A 241 16.96 56.27 70.83
CA THR A 241 15.56 56.74 70.81
C THR A 241 15.22 57.57 69.57
N ASP A 242 16.16 58.38 69.07
CA ASP A 242 15.96 59.16 67.84
C ASP A 242 16.00 58.30 66.56
N ASN A 243 16.75 57.20 66.58
CA ASN A 243 16.87 56.28 65.46
C ASN A 243 15.62 55.39 65.33
N ASP A 244 15.03 54.98 66.46
CA ASP A 244 13.81 54.16 66.51
C ASP A 244 12.63 54.86 65.81
N GLY A 245 12.51 56.19 65.96
CA GLY A 245 11.50 56.99 65.26
C GLY A 245 11.69 57.03 63.74
N LYS A 246 12.93 57.16 63.26
CA LYS A 246 13.26 57.15 61.81
C LYS A 246 13.08 55.78 61.18
N LEU A 247 13.32 54.71 61.95
CA LEU A 247 13.16 53.34 61.50
C LEU A 247 11.70 52.98 61.26
N ALA A 248 10.78 53.47 62.11
CA ALA A 248 9.34 53.26 61.92
C ALA A 248 8.84 53.84 60.58
N GLU A 249 9.22 55.08 60.25
CA GLU A 249 8.85 55.72 58.97
C GLU A 249 9.42 54.97 57.75
N ALA A 250 10.66 54.48 57.84
CA ALA A 250 11.30 53.73 56.77
C ALA A 250 10.63 52.35 56.53
N ARG A 251 10.18 51.68 57.61
CA ARG A 251 9.46 50.41 57.53
C ARG A 251 8.11 50.58 56.82
N ASP A 252 7.37 51.64 57.13
CA ASP A 252 6.11 51.96 56.45
C ASP A 252 6.34 52.20 54.94
N GLY A 253 7.43 52.89 54.57
CA GLY A 253 7.83 53.09 53.18
C GLY A 253 8.18 51.77 52.44
N ALA A 254 8.83 50.82 53.11
CA ALA A 254 9.14 49.51 52.55
C ALA A 254 7.89 48.65 52.33
N VAL A 255 6.93 48.67 53.27
CA VAL A 255 5.65 47.96 53.13
C VAL A 255 4.81 48.51 51.97
N ALA A 256 4.80 49.83 51.77
CA ALA A 256 4.14 50.45 50.62
C ALA A 256 4.78 50.05 49.28
N ALA A 257 6.12 49.98 49.21
CA ALA A 257 6.84 49.52 48.02
C ALA A 257 6.60 48.02 47.74
N GLU A 258 6.56 47.18 48.78
CA GLU A 258 6.29 45.74 48.67
C GLU A 258 4.87 45.49 48.14
N THR A 259 3.89 46.26 48.63
CA THR A 259 2.50 46.21 48.15
C THR A 259 2.41 46.54 46.67
N ARG A 260 3.21 47.50 46.19
CA ARG A 260 3.28 47.87 44.77
C ARG A 260 3.93 46.79 43.90
N VAL A 261 4.96 46.10 44.39
CA VAL A 261 5.55 44.94 43.71
C VAL A 261 4.51 43.81 43.58
N LYS A 262 3.77 43.50 44.64
CA LYS A 262 2.70 42.48 44.61
C LYS A 262 1.59 42.84 43.61
N ALA A 263 1.19 44.11 43.53
CA ALA A 263 0.18 44.57 42.58
C ALA A 263 0.63 44.45 41.11
N VAL A 264 1.88 44.80 40.79
CA VAL A 264 2.43 44.66 39.43
C VAL A 264 2.64 43.18 39.06
N ALA A 265 3.08 42.35 40.00
CA ALA A 265 3.21 40.91 39.81
C ALA A 265 1.85 40.25 39.50
N ALA A 266 0.78 40.63 40.21
CA ALA A 266 -0.57 40.14 39.94
C ALA A 266 -1.07 40.55 38.54
N LYS A 267 -0.81 41.81 38.12
CA LYS A 267 -1.14 42.29 36.77
C LYS A 267 -0.38 41.52 35.68
N LYS A 268 0.91 41.22 35.90
CA LYS A 268 1.72 40.41 34.99
C LYS A 268 1.20 38.97 34.87
N GLU A 269 0.83 38.35 35.99
CA GLU A 269 0.25 37.00 35.99
C GLU A 269 -1.08 36.96 35.23
N GLN A 270 -1.93 37.99 35.39
CA GLN A 270 -3.18 38.12 34.63
C GLN A 270 -2.94 38.25 33.13
N LEU A 271 -2.02 39.13 32.70
CA LEU A 271 -1.65 39.28 31.29
C LEU A 271 -1.05 37.99 30.71
N GLY A 272 -0.26 37.26 31.49
CA GLY A 272 0.26 35.95 31.09
C GLY A 272 -0.84 34.91 30.83
N LYS A 273 -1.89 34.88 31.67
CA LYS A 273 -3.07 34.01 31.45
C LYS A 273 -3.83 34.42 30.19
N GLU A 274 -4.07 35.71 29.98
CA GLU A 274 -4.75 36.22 28.77
C GLU A 274 -3.97 35.87 27.49
N ILE A 275 -2.63 35.95 27.50
CA ILE A 275 -1.80 35.56 26.35
C ILE A 275 -1.91 34.05 26.06
N ILE A 276 -1.88 33.20 27.09
CA ILE A 276 -2.04 31.75 26.93
C ILE A 276 -3.44 31.40 26.38
N ASP A 277 -4.50 32.06 26.86
CA ASP A 277 -5.85 31.86 26.37
C ASP A 277 -5.97 32.24 24.88
N PHE A 278 -5.37 33.36 24.46
CA PHE A 278 -5.34 33.74 23.05
C PHE A 278 -4.49 32.80 22.19
N GLU A 279 -3.38 32.24 22.71
CA GLU A 279 -2.61 31.21 22.01
C GLU A 279 -3.41 29.93 21.81
N GLN A 280 -4.18 29.51 22.81
CA GLN A 280 -5.06 28.37 22.68
C GLN A 280 -6.16 28.63 21.65
N GLN A 281 -6.79 29.81 21.67
CA GLN A 281 -7.79 30.19 20.67
C GLN A 281 -7.20 30.25 19.24
N LEU A 282 -5.98 30.76 19.08
CA LEU A 282 -5.28 30.75 17.78
C LEU A 282 -5.05 29.32 17.29
N LYS A 283 -4.63 28.42 18.18
CA LYS A 283 -4.43 27.01 17.84
C LYS A 283 -5.74 26.33 17.43
N GLU A 284 -6.81 26.51 18.20
CA GLU A 284 -8.12 25.96 17.88
C GLU A 284 -8.68 26.50 16.55
N GLN A 285 -8.48 27.79 16.26
CA GLN A 285 -8.90 28.36 14.98
C GLN A 285 -8.02 27.91 13.81
N ALA A 286 -6.71 27.75 14.03
CA ALA A 286 -5.81 27.19 13.02
C ALA A 286 -6.19 25.74 12.67
N GLU A 287 -6.53 24.91 13.67
CA GLU A 287 -7.00 23.53 13.46
C GLU A 287 -8.33 23.50 12.68
N LYS A 288 -9.28 24.41 12.98
CA LYS A 288 -10.54 24.54 12.22
C LYS A 288 -10.29 24.97 10.77
N ASN A 289 -9.40 25.96 10.56
CA ASN A 289 -9.05 26.45 9.23
C ASN A 289 -8.34 25.38 8.40
N GLU A 290 -7.45 24.58 9.02
CA GLU A 290 -6.78 23.46 8.37
C GLU A 290 -7.78 22.35 7.97
N ALA A 291 -8.72 22.01 8.85
CA ALA A 291 -9.77 21.04 8.54
C ALA A 291 -10.68 21.51 7.38
N ILE A 292 -10.98 22.80 7.29
CA ILE A 292 -11.74 23.36 6.17
C ILE A 292 -10.88 23.37 4.89
N ARG A 293 -9.59 23.71 4.99
CA ARG A 293 -8.66 23.66 3.85
C ARG A 293 -8.55 22.26 3.26
N GLN A 294 -8.45 21.23 4.10
CA GLN A 294 -8.46 19.83 3.65
C GLN A 294 -9.76 19.47 2.90
N LYS A 295 -10.92 19.99 3.35
CA LYS A 295 -12.19 19.80 2.64
C LYS A 295 -12.22 20.53 1.30
N ILE A 296 -11.65 21.72 1.21
CA ILE A 296 -11.52 22.47 -0.05
C ILE A 296 -10.61 21.73 -1.03
N GLU A 297 -9.47 21.19 -0.57
CA GLU A 297 -8.55 20.39 -1.40
C GLU A 297 -9.18 19.07 -1.86
N ALA A 298 -9.92 18.38 -0.98
CA ALA A 298 -10.66 17.19 -1.35
C ALA A 298 -11.74 17.49 -2.40
N ALA A 299 -12.50 18.59 -2.21
CA ALA A 299 -13.52 19.00 -3.16
C ALA A 299 -12.93 19.47 -4.50
N SER A 300 -11.81 20.18 -4.50
CA SER A 300 -11.15 20.64 -5.73
C SER A 300 -10.55 19.49 -6.54
N THR A 301 -9.97 18.50 -5.86
CA THR A 301 -9.47 17.28 -6.52
C THR A 301 -10.61 16.43 -7.08
N GLU A 302 -11.72 16.26 -6.35
CA GLU A 302 -12.91 15.56 -6.85
C GLU A 302 -13.52 16.30 -8.05
N MET A 303 -13.59 17.63 -8.00
CA MET A 303 -14.02 18.46 -9.15
C MET A 303 -13.12 18.27 -10.37
N ALA A 304 -11.79 18.27 -10.20
CA ALA A 304 -10.85 18.08 -11.30
C ALA A 304 -11.02 16.70 -11.95
N GLN A 305 -11.19 15.65 -11.14
CA GLN A 305 -11.45 14.29 -11.64
C GLN A 305 -12.78 14.19 -12.39
N LEU A 306 -13.84 14.82 -11.88
CA LEU A 306 -15.14 14.83 -12.55
C LEU A 306 -15.12 15.64 -13.85
N GLN A 307 -14.38 16.75 -13.90
CA GLN A 307 -14.16 17.52 -15.13
C GLN A 307 -13.37 16.71 -16.17
N GLU A 308 -12.31 16.03 -15.77
CA GLU A 308 -11.54 15.17 -16.68
C GLU A 308 -12.40 14.01 -17.21
N ARG A 309 -13.21 13.38 -16.36
CA ARG A 309 -14.18 12.35 -16.78
C ARG A 309 -15.22 12.90 -17.76
N GLN A 310 -15.68 14.14 -17.56
CA GLN A 310 -16.60 14.80 -18.48
C GLN A 310 -15.93 14.99 -19.85
N GLU A 311 -14.71 15.52 -19.90
CA GLU A 311 -13.97 15.70 -21.17
C GLU A 311 -13.71 14.38 -21.89
N GLN A 312 -13.33 13.33 -21.15
CA GLN A 312 -13.15 11.98 -21.71
C GLN A 312 -14.46 11.40 -22.26
N SER A 313 -15.56 11.59 -21.54
CA SER A 313 -16.89 11.09 -21.94
C SER A 313 -17.44 11.87 -23.14
N ASP A 314 -17.21 13.19 -23.21
CA ASP A 314 -17.56 14.01 -24.37
C ASP A 314 -16.75 13.62 -25.61
N ALA A 315 -15.45 13.33 -25.45
CA ALA A 315 -14.62 12.82 -26.53
C ALA A 315 -15.07 11.41 -27.00
N ALA A 316 -15.48 10.54 -26.07
CA ALA A 316 -16.05 9.23 -26.40
C ALA A 316 -17.38 9.37 -27.15
N LYS A 317 -18.26 10.27 -26.71
CA LYS A 317 -19.53 10.58 -27.38
C LYS A 317 -19.32 11.09 -28.80
N ALA A 318 -18.34 11.98 -29.02
CA ALA A 318 -18.01 12.47 -30.35
C ALA A 318 -17.54 11.35 -31.30
N ARG A 319 -16.73 10.40 -30.80
CA ARG A 319 -16.29 9.23 -31.58
C ARG A 319 -17.45 8.30 -31.94
N ILE A 320 -18.34 8.01 -30.99
CA ILE A 320 -19.51 7.16 -31.22
C ILE A 320 -20.47 7.82 -32.22
N LEU A 321 -20.69 9.14 -32.13
CA LEU A 321 -21.50 9.87 -33.10
C LEU A 321 -20.92 9.82 -34.52
N ALA A 322 -19.60 9.97 -34.66
CA ALA A 322 -18.93 9.82 -35.96
C ALA A 322 -19.09 8.40 -36.51
N ARG A 323 -18.88 7.38 -35.66
CA ARG A 323 -19.05 5.97 -36.05
C ARG A 323 -20.49 5.65 -36.45
N ARG A 324 -21.48 6.24 -35.77
CA ARG A 324 -22.90 6.11 -36.10
C ARG A 324 -23.23 6.73 -37.46
N GLN A 325 -22.59 7.85 -37.81
CA GLN A 325 -22.77 8.45 -39.15
C GLN A 325 -22.17 7.57 -40.25
N GLU A 326 -20.99 7.00 -40.03
CA GLU A 326 -20.36 6.04 -40.96
C GLU A 326 -21.24 4.81 -41.19
N LEU A 327 -21.70 4.17 -40.10
CA LEU A 327 -22.54 2.97 -40.18
C LEU A 327 -23.88 3.26 -40.87
N ASN A 328 -24.51 4.42 -40.62
CA ASN A 328 -25.72 4.82 -41.34
C ASN A 328 -25.47 5.00 -42.84
N HIS A 329 -24.30 5.52 -43.22
CA HIS A 329 -23.92 5.65 -44.62
C HIS A 329 -23.71 4.26 -45.27
N GLU A 330 -23.04 3.33 -44.59
CA GLU A 330 -22.86 1.95 -45.05
C GLU A 330 -24.19 1.22 -45.23
N VAL A 331 -25.13 1.37 -44.29
CA VAL A 331 -26.48 0.78 -44.40
C VAL A 331 -27.23 1.38 -45.59
N ALA A 332 -27.17 2.70 -45.79
CA ALA A 332 -27.80 3.35 -46.94
C ALA A 332 -27.22 2.88 -48.28
N GLN A 333 -25.90 2.71 -48.36
CA GLN A 333 -25.23 2.16 -49.55
C GLN A 333 -25.64 0.70 -49.81
N ALA A 334 -25.65 -0.15 -48.78
CA ALA A 334 -26.06 -1.55 -48.92
C ALA A 334 -27.51 -1.68 -49.40
N VAL A 335 -28.42 -0.82 -48.92
CA VAL A 335 -29.81 -0.77 -49.39
C VAL A 335 -29.92 -0.33 -50.86
N ALA A 336 -29.12 0.65 -51.29
CA ALA A 336 -29.08 1.09 -52.68
C ALA A 336 -28.55 -0.02 -53.61
N ASP A 337 -27.47 -0.70 -53.23
CA ASP A 337 -26.91 -1.84 -53.96
C ASP A 337 -27.92 -3.00 -54.07
N MET A 338 -28.64 -3.30 -52.99
CA MET A 338 -29.68 -4.34 -52.98
C MET A 338 -30.81 -4.00 -53.94
N ALA A 339 -31.24 -2.74 -54.02
CA ALA A 339 -32.29 -2.32 -54.94
C ALA A 339 -31.87 -2.52 -56.41
N GLN A 340 -30.64 -2.13 -56.76
CA GLN A 340 -30.09 -2.32 -58.11
C GLN A 340 -29.93 -3.81 -58.47
N LEU A 341 -29.45 -4.64 -57.54
CA LEU A 341 -29.28 -6.08 -57.75
C LEU A 341 -30.62 -6.81 -57.87
N SER A 342 -31.62 -6.42 -57.06
CA SER A 342 -32.99 -6.92 -57.14
C SER A 342 -33.63 -6.62 -58.51
N GLU A 343 -33.43 -5.40 -59.02
CA GLU A 343 -33.95 -5.02 -60.35
C GLU A 343 -33.28 -5.83 -61.46
N LYS A 344 -31.97 -6.06 -61.38
CA LYS A 344 -31.23 -6.94 -62.31
C LYS A 344 -31.70 -8.39 -62.25
N GLU A 345 -31.90 -8.95 -61.05
CA GLU A 345 -32.42 -10.32 -60.89
C GLU A 345 -33.83 -10.45 -61.50
N ALA A 346 -34.69 -9.46 -61.26
CA ALA A 346 -36.04 -9.45 -61.83
C ALA A 346 -36.04 -9.38 -63.36
N GLN A 347 -35.11 -8.61 -63.95
CA GLN A 347 -34.95 -8.52 -65.39
C GLN A 347 -34.43 -9.84 -65.98
N GLN A 348 -33.39 -10.43 -65.38
CA GLN A 348 -32.82 -11.72 -65.83
C GLN A 348 -33.83 -12.88 -65.72
N LYS A 349 -34.68 -12.89 -64.69
CA LYS A 349 -35.79 -13.86 -64.60
C LYS A 349 -36.83 -13.69 -65.70
N LYS A 350 -37.14 -12.46 -66.11
CA LYS A 350 -38.04 -12.21 -67.26
C LYS A 350 -37.42 -12.70 -68.56
N ASP A 351 -36.13 -12.44 -68.76
CA ASP A 351 -35.41 -12.85 -69.97
C ASP A 351 -35.28 -14.39 -70.03
N LEU A 352 -35.08 -15.05 -68.89
CA LEU A 352 -35.10 -16.52 -68.78
C LEU A 352 -36.48 -17.09 -69.13
N ALA A 353 -37.56 -16.51 -68.59
CA ALA A 353 -38.93 -16.94 -68.88
C ALA A 353 -39.31 -16.75 -70.37
N LEU A 354 -38.83 -15.68 -71.01
CA LEU A 354 -38.99 -15.46 -72.44
C LEU A 354 -38.21 -16.51 -73.25
N ALA A 355 -36.98 -16.84 -72.85
CA ALA A 355 -36.17 -17.86 -73.48
C ALA A 355 -36.82 -19.26 -73.37
N ASP A 356 -37.40 -19.60 -72.22
CA ASP A 356 -38.16 -20.84 -72.02
C ASP A 356 -39.37 -20.95 -72.93
N SER A 357 -40.15 -19.88 -73.04
CA SER A 357 -41.33 -19.84 -73.93
C SER A 357 -40.98 -19.95 -75.41
N LEU A 358 -39.85 -19.37 -75.83
CA LEU A 358 -39.38 -19.49 -77.22
C LEU A 358 -38.86 -20.90 -77.50
N LEU A 359 -38.10 -21.48 -76.56
CA LEU A 359 -37.58 -22.83 -76.68
C LEU A 359 -38.73 -23.87 -76.76
N SER A 360 -39.82 -23.68 -76.01
CA SER A 360 -40.99 -24.56 -76.11
C SER A 360 -41.68 -24.49 -77.48
N GLN A 361 -41.81 -23.29 -78.05
CA GLN A 361 -42.39 -23.09 -79.39
C GLN A 361 -41.54 -23.74 -80.48
N GLU A 362 -40.21 -23.63 -80.41
CA GLU A 362 -39.32 -24.28 -81.38
C GLU A 362 -39.33 -25.82 -81.23
N LYS A 363 -39.44 -26.34 -80.00
CA LYS A 363 -39.62 -27.79 -79.76
C LYS A 363 -40.96 -28.31 -80.29
N GLU A 364 -42.02 -27.49 -80.28
CA GLU A 364 -43.31 -27.84 -80.91
C GLU A 364 -43.22 -27.84 -82.44
N LYS A 365 -42.52 -26.88 -83.05
CA LYS A 365 -42.25 -26.90 -84.50
C LYS A 365 -41.43 -28.12 -84.91
N ALA A 366 -40.42 -28.50 -84.13
CA ALA A 366 -39.62 -29.69 -84.39
C ALA A 366 -40.44 -30.97 -84.34
N LYS A 367 -41.43 -31.06 -83.44
CA LYS A 367 -42.40 -32.19 -83.43
C LYS A 367 -43.25 -32.20 -84.70
N CYS A 368 -43.74 -31.05 -85.13
CA CYS A 368 -44.57 -30.93 -86.34
C CYS A 368 -43.79 -31.30 -87.62
N ILE A 369 -42.51 -30.91 -87.71
CA ILE A 369 -41.61 -31.32 -88.80
C ILE A 369 -41.29 -32.81 -88.70
N ALA A 370 -41.06 -33.36 -87.49
CA ALA A 370 -40.85 -34.79 -87.31
C ALA A 370 -42.08 -35.63 -87.71
N ASP A 371 -43.29 -35.14 -87.47
CA ASP A 371 -44.54 -35.77 -87.91
C ASP A 371 -44.68 -35.70 -89.45
N ARG A 372 -44.32 -34.58 -90.08
CA ARG A 372 -44.30 -34.45 -91.56
C ARG A 372 -43.22 -35.32 -92.21
N ILE A 373 -42.03 -35.41 -91.62
CA ILE A 373 -40.98 -36.35 -92.04
C ILE A 373 -41.47 -37.78 -91.89
N ARG A 374 -42.23 -38.10 -90.84
CA ARG A 374 -42.79 -39.44 -90.65
C ARG A 374 -43.82 -39.78 -91.75
N GLU A 375 -44.71 -38.86 -92.09
CA GLU A 375 -45.65 -39.04 -93.19
C GLU A 375 -44.95 -39.15 -94.56
N GLN A 376 -43.96 -38.27 -94.83
CA GLN A 376 -43.22 -38.30 -96.09
C GLN A 376 -42.27 -39.52 -96.18
N LYS A 377 -41.70 -39.98 -95.06
CA LYS A 377 -40.97 -41.25 -94.99
C LYS A 377 -41.87 -42.43 -95.28
N GLU A 378 -43.17 -42.38 -94.96
CA GLU A 378 -44.10 -43.43 -95.40
C GLU A 378 -44.39 -43.37 -96.90
N VAL A 379 -44.39 -42.16 -97.50
CA VAL A 379 -44.58 -41.96 -98.96
C VAL A 379 -43.34 -42.38 -99.76
N ASP A 380 -42.15 -41.90 -99.40
CA ASP A 380 -40.85 -42.26 -99.99
C ASP A 380 -40.55 -43.74 -99.81
N LYS A 381 -40.77 -44.27 -98.59
CA LYS A 381 -40.71 -45.70 -98.35
C LYS A 381 -41.72 -46.45 -99.21
N SER A 382 -42.95 -45.96 -99.44
CA SER A 382 -43.89 -46.66 -100.33
C SER A 382 -43.50 -46.63 -101.82
N ALA A 383 -42.78 -45.61 -102.27
CA ALA A 383 -42.37 -45.40 -103.65
C ALA A 383 -41.04 -46.13 -103.97
N SER A 384 -40.04 -45.97 -103.11
CA SER A 384 -38.78 -46.73 -103.11
C SER A 384 -39.01 -48.21 -102.84
N GLU A 385 -39.92 -48.57 -101.91
CA GLU A 385 -40.33 -49.95 -101.73
C GLU A 385 -40.97 -50.52 -103.00
N LYS A 386 -41.71 -49.76 -103.83
CA LYS A 386 -42.24 -50.34 -105.07
C LYS A 386 -41.10 -50.70 -106.03
N ARG A 387 -40.11 -49.81 -106.23
CA ARG A 387 -38.96 -50.00 -107.15
C ARG A 387 -38.07 -51.15 -106.71
N GLU A 388 -37.61 -51.10 -105.45
CA GLU A 388 -36.72 -52.11 -104.90
C GLU A 388 -37.45 -53.44 -104.61
N LYS A 389 -38.72 -53.42 -104.18
CA LYS A 389 -39.48 -54.69 -103.98
C LYS A 389 -39.64 -55.45 -105.26
N ALA A 390 -39.42 -54.86 -106.42
CA ALA A 390 -39.74 -55.54 -107.63
C ALA A 390 -38.47 -56.01 -108.35
N GLN A 391 -37.35 -55.28 -108.22
CA GLN A 391 -36.02 -55.77 -108.67
C GLN A 391 -35.47 -56.82 -107.72
N ALA A 392 -35.60 -56.54 -106.41
CA ALA A 392 -35.03 -57.35 -105.37
C ALA A 392 -35.96 -58.51 -105.02
N ALA A 393 -37.30 -58.41 -105.08
CA ALA A 393 -38.11 -59.60 -104.77
C ALA A 393 -37.95 -60.73 -105.78
N LEU A 394 -37.37 -60.49 -106.96
CA LEU A 394 -37.09 -61.57 -107.90
C LEU A 394 -35.85 -62.39 -107.49
N THR A 395 -34.74 -61.72 -107.22
CA THR A 395 -33.43 -62.34 -106.95
C THR A 395 -33.20 -62.60 -105.44
N GLN A 396 -33.76 -61.79 -104.56
CA GLN A 396 -33.64 -61.89 -103.11
C GLN A 396 -34.57 -62.95 -102.51
N LYS A 397 -35.77 -63.18 -103.06
CA LYS A 397 -36.71 -64.19 -102.52
C LYS A 397 -36.19 -65.63 -102.66
N GLN A 398 -35.26 -65.87 -103.59
CA GLN A 398 -34.60 -67.16 -103.79
C GLN A 398 -33.41 -67.40 -102.85
N GLN A 399 -32.79 -66.35 -102.29
CA GLN A 399 -31.62 -66.44 -101.38
C GLN A 399 -31.96 -66.12 -99.90
N GLU A 400 -33.00 -65.33 -99.61
CA GLU A 400 -33.42 -64.94 -98.24
C GLU A 400 -33.95 -66.07 -97.36
N LEU A 401 -34.59 -67.09 -97.95
CA LEU A 401 -35.14 -68.20 -97.15
C LEU A 401 -34.05 -68.97 -96.40
N ALA A 402 -32.82 -68.99 -96.94
CA ALA A 402 -31.71 -69.81 -96.45
C ALA A 402 -30.82 -69.13 -95.38
N LEU A 403 -30.81 -67.79 -95.29
CA LEU A 403 -29.97 -67.04 -94.35
C LEU A 403 -30.69 -66.69 -93.03
N ILE A 404 -32.02 -66.47 -93.09
CA ILE A 404 -32.85 -66.10 -91.91
C ILE A 404 -32.91 -67.22 -90.86
N GLU A 405 -32.70 -68.48 -91.24
CA GLU A 405 -32.70 -69.61 -90.30
C GLU A 405 -31.44 -69.68 -89.42
N ARG A 406 -30.33 -69.02 -89.79
CA ARG A 406 -29.03 -69.11 -89.11
C ARG A 406 -28.77 -67.98 -88.09
N ASP A 407 -29.44 -66.83 -88.22
CA ASP A 407 -29.23 -65.65 -87.36
C ASP A 407 -30.10 -65.64 -86.07
N ILE A 408 -31.14 -66.48 -85.99
CA ILE A 408 -32.04 -66.56 -84.82
C ILE A 408 -31.36 -67.28 -83.64
N GLU A 409 -30.47 -68.25 -83.88
CA GLU A 409 -29.79 -69.00 -82.82
C GLU A 409 -28.79 -68.14 -82.02
N ASN A 410 -28.07 -67.21 -82.65
CA ASN A 410 -27.03 -66.41 -81.99
C ASN A 410 -27.56 -65.21 -81.17
N GLY A 411 -28.74 -64.68 -81.48
CA GLY A 411 -29.30 -63.50 -80.81
C GLY A 411 -29.95 -63.75 -79.44
N SER A 412 -30.24 -65.01 -79.10
CA SER A 412 -30.93 -65.37 -77.84
C SER A 412 -30.01 -65.34 -76.61
N GLY A 413 -28.74 -65.77 -76.75
CA GLY A 413 -27.78 -65.80 -75.62
C GLY A 413 -27.28 -64.43 -75.16
N ASP A 414 -27.27 -63.44 -76.05
CA ASP A 414 -26.78 -62.08 -75.79
C ASP A 414 -27.78 -61.20 -75.01
N GLN A 415 -29.06 -61.60 -74.98
CA GLN A 415 -30.14 -60.95 -74.25
C GLN A 415 -30.16 -61.40 -72.77
N GLU A 416 -29.98 -62.70 -72.51
CA GLU A 416 -30.04 -63.28 -71.16
C GLU A 416 -28.89 -62.79 -70.26
N ALA A 417 -27.68 -62.63 -70.80
CA ALA A 417 -26.52 -62.18 -70.02
C ALA A 417 -26.62 -60.73 -69.51
N ARG A 418 -27.25 -59.83 -70.28
CA ARG A 418 -27.36 -58.40 -69.93
C ARG A 418 -28.53 -58.10 -68.99
N GLU A 419 -29.60 -58.89 -69.05
CA GLU A 419 -30.69 -58.82 -68.06
C GLU A 419 -30.23 -59.27 -66.67
N ALA A 420 -29.32 -60.25 -66.59
CA ALA A 420 -28.75 -60.70 -65.31
C ALA A 420 -27.91 -59.60 -64.64
N SER A 421 -27.02 -58.92 -65.37
CA SER A 421 -26.20 -57.83 -64.83
C SER A 421 -27.02 -56.62 -64.36
N LEU A 422 -28.14 -56.33 -65.04
CA LEU A 422 -29.05 -55.25 -64.64
C LEU A 422 -29.77 -55.57 -63.31
N LEU A 423 -30.13 -56.84 -63.10
CA LEU A 423 -30.78 -57.29 -61.87
C LEU A 423 -29.85 -57.15 -60.65
N GLU A 424 -28.58 -57.54 -60.79
CA GLU A 424 -27.57 -57.41 -59.73
C GLU A 424 -27.33 -55.94 -59.33
N ALA A 425 -27.21 -55.05 -60.32
CA ALA A 425 -26.99 -53.62 -60.06
C ALA A 425 -28.18 -52.95 -59.34
N ARG A 426 -29.41 -53.37 -59.64
CA ARG A 426 -30.64 -52.90 -58.95
C ARG A 426 -30.74 -53.38 -57.51
N GLN A 427 -30.35 -54.63 -57.23
CA GLN A 427 -30.34 -55.17 -55.86
C GLN A 427 -29.33 -54.43 -54.96
N GLU A 428 -28.16 -54.07 -55.50
CA GLU A 428 -27.16 -53.32 -54.75
C GLU A 428 -27.61 -51.87 -54.48
N LEU A 429 -28.35 -51.25 -55.41
CA LEU A 429 -28.94 -49.93 -55.20
C LEU A 429 -29.96 -49.93 -54.05
N GLU A 430 -30.86 -50.92 -54.04
CA GLU A 430 -31.88 -51.08 -52.99
C GLU A 430 -31.24 -51.31 -51.60
N ARG A 431 -30.13 -52.05 -51.54
CA ARG A 431 -29.34 -52.25 -50.32
C ARG A 431 -28.76 -50.94 -49.77
N LEU A 432 -28.22 -50.07 -50.65
CA LEU A 432 -27.63 -48.79 -50.26
C LEU A 432 -28.70 -47.77 -49.82
N GLU A 433 -29.86 -47.75 -50.47
CA GLU A 433 -31.01 -46.91 -50.06
C GLU A 433 -31.53 -47.32 -48.67
N GLY A 434 -31.62 -48.62 -48.39
CA GLY A 434 -31.99 -49.11 -47.05
C GLY A 434 -30.98 -48.78 -45.94
N LEU A 435 -29.69 -48.63 -46.27
CA LEU A 435 -28.66 -48.18 -45.32
C LEU A 435 -28.75 -46.67 -45.05
N GLN A 436 -29.16 -45.87 -46.03
CA GLN A 436 -29.33 -44.43 -45.91
C GLN A 436 -30.47 -44.06 -44.95
N GLU A 437 -31.59 -44.77 -45.02
CA GLU A 437 -32.71 -44.58 -44.10
C GLU A 437 -32.36 -44.92 -42.65
N LYS A 438 -31.58 -46.00 -42.42
CA LYS A 438 -31.11 -46.38 -41.08
C LYS A 438 -30.23 -45.30 -40.46
N LEU A 439 -29.24 -44.80 -41.20
CA LEU A 439 -28.36 -43.71 -40.74
C LEU A 439 -29.12 -42.40 -40.49
N ALA A 440 -30.14 -42.09 -41.30
CA ALA A 440 -31.00 -40.93 -41.06
C ALA A 440 -31.82 -41.06 -39.76
N GLY A 441 -32.29 -42.28 -39.45
CA GLY A 441 -32.95 -42.60 -38.19
C GLY A 441 -32.03 -42.44 -36.97
N GLU A 442 -30.80 -42.94 -37.05
CA GLU A 442 -29.79 -42.83 -35.99
C GLU A 442 -29.41 -41.37 -35.70
N ILE A 443 -29.23 -40.54 -36.74
CA ILE A 443 -28.97 -39.09 -36.58
C ILE A 443 -30.13 -38.40 -35.87
N SER A 444 -31.39 -38.72 -36.24
CA SER A 444 -32.57 -38.13 -35.58
C SER A 444 -32.67 -38.52 -34.11
N GLN A 445 -32.31 -39.75 -33.75
CA GLN A 445 -32.29 -40.19 -32.34
C GLN A 445 -31.20 -39.45 -31.54
N GLN A 446 -30.03 -39.23 -32.14
CA GLN A 446 -28.95 -38.48 -31.51
C GLN A 446 -29.26 -36.99 -31.35
N ASP A 447 -29.96 -36.37 -32.30
CA ASP A 447 -30.39 -34.97 -32.17
C ASP A 447 -31.38 -34.78 -31.00
N GLU A 448 -32.28 -35.74 -30.76
CA GLU A 448 -33.16 -35.72 -29.58
C GLU A 448 -32.37 -35.94 -28.28
N ALA A 449 -31.39 -36.84 -28.26
CA ALA A 449 -30.50 -37.03 -27.12
C ALA A 449 -29.70 -35.77 -26.78
N ILE A 450 -29.19 -35.05 -27.79
CA ILE A 450 -28.48 -33.78 -27.62
C ILE A 450 -29.40 -32.72 -27.02
N LYS A 451 -30.65 -32.58 -27.48
CA LYS A 451 -31.62 -31.64 -26.89
C LYS A 451 -31.84 -31.92 -25.40
N ALA A 452 -31.98 -33.19 -25.02
CA ALA A 452 -32.13 -33.58 -23.61
C ALA A 452 -30.89 -33.23 -22.78
N ARG A 453 -29.68 -33.48 -23.30
CA ARG A 453 -28.40 -33.13 -22.64
C ARG A 453 -28.18 -31.63 -22.52
N VAL A 454 -28.61 -30.84 -23.51
CA VAL A 454 -28.57 -29.36 -23.42
C VAL A 454 -29.48 -28.86 -22.29
N ALA A 455 -30.69 -29.42 -22.14
CA ALA A 455 -31.59 -29.05 -21.05
C ALA A 455 -31.01 -29.43 -19.67
N GLU A 456 -30.40 -30.62 -19.55
CA GLU A 456 -29.71 -31.08 -18.34
C GLU A 456 -28.53 -30.16 -17.97
N GLN A 457 -27.73 -29.75 -18.96
CA GLN A 457 -26.61 -28.83 -18.78
C GLN A 457 -27.06 -27.42 -18.32
N GLN A 458 -28.17 -26.91 -18.87
CA GLN A 458 -28.76 -25.64 -18.43
C GLN A 458 -29.30 -25.70 -16.99
N GLN A 459 -29.93 -26.82 -16.61
CA GLN A 459 -30.38 -27.04 -15.23
C GLN A 459 -29.20 -27.15 -14.25
N ALA A 460 -28.14 -27.87 -14.60
CA ALA A 460 -26.94 -27.96 -13.77
C ALA A 460 -26.24 -26.59 -13.63
N GLN A 461 -26.19 -25.79 -14.69
CA GLN A 461 -25.61 -24.45 -14.66
C GLN A 461 -26.40 -23.47 -13.78
N THR A 462 -27.74 -23.52 -13.83
CA THR A 462 -28.59 -22.69 -12.96
C THR A 462 -28.44 -23.08 -11.49
N ALA A 463 -28.46 -24.38 -11.18
CA ALA A 463 -28.22 -24.88 -9.83
C ALA A 463 -26.84 -24.47 -9.27
N GLN A 464 -25.80 -24.49 -10.10
CA GLN A 464 -24.46 -24.03 -9.71
C GLN A 464 -24.45 -22.52 -9.41
N ARG A 465 -25.12 -21.69 -10.22
CA ARG A 465 -25.21 -20.25 -9.99
C ARG A 465 -25.92 -19.94 -8.67
N GLU A 466 -27.02 -20.62 -8.38
CA GLU A 466 -27.75 -20.46 -7.11
C GLU A 466 -26.91 -20.89 -5.90
N ALA A 467 -26.20 -22.02 -6.01
CA ALA A 467 -25.30 -22.49 -4.95
C ALA A 467 -24.12 -21.52 -4.72
N ALA A 468 -23.56 -20.95 -5.79
CA ALA A 468 -22.50 -19.95 -5.70
C ALA A 468 -22.98 -18.64 -5.06
N GLN A 469 -24.20 -18.18 -5.37
CA GLN A 469 -24.81 -17.01 -4.71
C GLN A 469 -25.03 -17.26 -3.21
N LYS A 470 -25.61 -18.40 -2.83
CA LYS A 470 -25.77 -18.77 -1.42
C LYS A 470 -24.45 -18.83 -0.67
N MET A 471 -23.39 -19.36 -1.30
CA MET A 471 -22.04 -19.39 -0.73
C MET A 471 -21.49 -17.97 -0.52
N ALA A 472 -21.66 -17.07 -1.50
CA ALA A 472 -21.22 -15.68 -1.40
C ALA A 472 -21.94 -14.93 -0.26
N ASP A 473 -23.26 -15.10 -0.13
CA ASP A 473 -24.06 -14.49 0.94
C ASP A 473 -23.64 -14.98 2.32
N CYS A 474 -23.44 -16.31 2.47
CA CYS A 474 -22.97 -16.89 3.72
C CYS A 474 -21.54 -16.41 4.07
N GLN A 475 -20.67 -16.30 3.06
CA GLN A 475 -19.30 -15.81 3.25
C GLN A 475 -19.27 -14.34 3.67
N GLN A 476 -20.15 -13.50 3.12
CA GLN A 476 -20.28 -12.10 3.52
C GLN A 476 -20.73 -11.98 4.98
N ARG A 477 -21.80 -12.68 5.37
CA ARG A 477 -22.30 -12.69 6.76
C ARG A 477 -21.27 -13.20 7.75
N TYR A 478 -20.52 -14.23 7.37
CA TYR A 478 -19.39 -14.74 8.16
C TYR A 478 -18.31 -13.68 8.35
N ASN A 479 -17.89 -13.00 7.28
CA ASN A 479 -16.86 -11.97 7.35
C ASN A 479 -17.28 -10.79 8.24
N GLU A 480 -18.51 -10.29 8.07
CA GLU A 480 -19.07 -9.20 8.88
C GLU A 480 -19.12 -9.56 10.37
N THR A 481 -19.65 -10.74 10.69
CA THR A 481 -19.74 -11.23 12.08
C THR A 481 -18.35 -11.50 12.66
N SER A 482 -17.43 -12.06 11.88
CA SER A 482 -16.04 -12.30 12.31
C SER A 482 -15.30 -11.00 12.63
N GLN A 483 -15.52 -9.96 11.83
CA GLN A 483 -14.93 -8.65 12.07
C GLN A 483 -15.49 -8.00 13.36
N GLN A 484 -16.80 -8.12 13.59
CA GLN A 484 -17.44 -7.64 14.83
C GLN A 484 -16.89 -8.37 16.07
N VAL A 485 -16.75 -9.69 16.01
CA VAL A 485 -16.16 -10.51 17.08
C VAL A 485 -14.72 -10.10 17.37
N LYS A 486 -13.87 -9.98 16.34
CA LYS A 486 -12.46 -9.55 16.51
C LYS A 486 -12.32 -8.13 17.05
N SER A 487 -13.20 -7.22 16.61
CA SER A 487 -13.23 -5.84 17.10
C SER A 487 -13.62 -5.80 18.59
N ALA A 488 -14.68 -6.53 18.98
CA ALA A 488 -15.09 -6.66 20.37
C ALA A 488 -13.98 -7.27 21.24
N GLU A 489 -13.32 -8.34 20.77
CA GLU A 489 -12.22 -9.00 21.48
C GLU A 489 -11.03 -8.06 21.68
N SER A 490 -10.64 -7.33 20.62
CA SER A 490 -9.55 -6.35 20.68
C SER A 490 -9.88 -5.20 21.64
N LYS A 491 -11.13 -4.71 21.64
CA LYS A 491 -11.58 -3.65 22.55
C LYS A 491 -11.62 -4.13 24.01
N ILE A 492 -12.09 -5.35 24.26
CA ILE A 492 -12.02 -5.97 25.60
C ILE A 492 -10.56 -6.08 26.06
N GLN A 493 -9.66 -6.57 25.19
CA GLN A 493 -8.25 -6.73 25.55
C GLN A 493 -7.60 -5.39 25.85
N PHE A 494 -7.90 -4.35 25.07
CA PHE A 494 -7.43 -2.99 25.29
C PHE A 494 -7.93 -2.42 26.62
N LEU A 495 -9.25 -2.43 26.85
CA LEU A 495 -9.85 -1.92 28.09
C LEU A 495 -9.37 -2.69 29.32
N SER A 496 -9.21 -4.02 29.20
CA SER A 496 -8.68 -4.87 30.28
C SER A 496 -7.22 -4.55 30.59
N ARG A 497 -6.38 -4.30 29.58
CA ARG A 497 -4.97 -3.87 29.78
C ARG A 497 -4.91 -2.50 30.45
N MET A 498 -5.69 -1.53 29.98
CA MET A 498 -5.77 -0.20 30.63
C MET A 498 -6.20 -0.29 32.09
N GLN A 499 -7.13 -1.21 32.42
CA GLN A 499 -7.57 -1.47 33.80
C GLN A 499 -6.44 -2.10 34.63
N GLN A 500 -5.75 -3.11 34.10
CA GLN A 500 -4.60 -3.76 34.77
C GLN A 500 -3.42 -2.80 34.98
N ASP A 501 -3.24 -1.83 34.08
CA ASP A 501 -2.22 -0.79 34.21
C ASP A 501 -2.61 0.39 35.11
N TYR A 502 -3.83 0.36 35.65
CA TYR A 502 -4.42 1.38 36.50
C TYR A 502 -4.36 2.77 35.84
N GLU A 503 -4.51 2.83 34.52
CA GLU A 503 -4.40 4.07 33.75
C GLU A 503 -5.51 5.06 34.14
N GLY A 504 -5.14 6.28 34.55
CA GLY A 504 -6.04 7.25 35.19
C GLY A 504 -5.83 7.43 36.70
N PHE A 505 -5.10 6.52 37.36
CA PHE A 505 -4.72 6.67 38.77
C PHE A 505 -3.43 7.46 38.94
N GLY A 506 -3.32 8.21 40.04
CA GLY A 506 -2.09 8.92 40.42
C GLY A 506 -0.91 7.98 40.66
N LYS A 507 0.32 8.48 40.43
CA LYS A 507 1.59 7.73 40.56
C LYS A 507 1.70 6.97 41.89
N ALA A 508 1.27 7.60 42.98
CA ALA A 508 1.35 7.04 44.33
C ALA A 508 0.39 5.85 44.53
N ALA A 509 -0.86 5.94 44.04
CA ALA A 509 -1.84 4.86 44.15
C ALA A 509 -1.41 3.65 43.31
N LYS A 510 -0.90 3.89 42.09
CA LYS A 510 -0.31 2.87 41.22
C LYS A 510 0.85 2.13 41.88
N ALA A 511 1.75 2.86 42.54
CA ALA A 511 2.94 2.28 43.18
C ALA A 511 2.57 1.29 44.30
N VAL A 512 1.49 1.57 45.05
CA VAL A 512 0.99 0.68 46.11
C VAL A 512 0.28 -0.53 45.51
N LEU A 513 -0.61 -0.33 44.54
CA LEU A 513 -1.41 -1.40 43.95
C LEU A 513 -0.57 -2.40 43.13
N LYS A 514 0.51 -1.93 42.47
CA LYS A 514 1.48 -2.75 41.72
C LYS A 514 2.66 -3.29 42.56
N SER A 515 2.72 -3.00 43.87
CA SER A 515 3.81 -3.46 44.74
C SER A 515 3.79 -4.99 44.92
N ARG A 516 4.97 -5.60 45.09
CA ARG A 516 5.14 -7.04 45.37
C ARG A 516 5.51 -7.34 46.83
N GLU A 517 5.36 -6.37 47.71
CA GLU A 517 5.70 -6.48 49.13
C GLU A 517 4.67 -7.35 49.89
N ASN A 518 5.09 -7.98 50.99
CA ASN A 518 4.24 -8.95 51.72
C ASN A 518 2.93 -8.34 52.28
N TRP A 519 2.96 -7.06 52.67
CA TRP A 519 1.78 -6.35 53.18
C TRP A 519 0.73 -6.06 52.10
N ARG A 520 1.06 -6.21 50.80
CA ARG A 520 0.10 -6.05 49.69
C ARG A 520 -1.09 -7.02 49.80
N ARG A 521 -0.91 -8.15 50.48
CA ARG A 521 -1.97 -9.14 50.74
C ARG A 521 -3.11 -8.59 51.59
N GLY A 522 -2.84 -7.66 52.51
CA GLY A 522 -3.85 -6.98 53.33
C GLY A 522 -4.50 -5.77 52.64
N VAL A 523 -4.19 -5.52 51.37
CA VAL A 523 -4.78 -4.43 50.56
C VAL A 523 -5.88 -5.01 49.69
N ALA A 524 -7.13 -4.61 49.93
CA ALA A 524 -8.30 -5.11 49.23
C ALA A 524 -8.44 -4.57 47.80
N GLY A 525 -7.99 -3.32 47.55
CA GLY A 525 -8.07 -2.69 46.23
C GLY A 525 -8.35 -1.18 46.32
N ALA A 526 -8.53 -0.54 45.18
CA ALA A 526 -9.01 0.85 45.14
C ALA A 526 -10.54 0.91 45.28
N VAL A 527 -11.07 2.01 45.81
CA VAL A 527 -12.53 2.18 45.95
C VAL A 527 -13.26 2.01 44.60
N ALA A 528 -12.68 2.50 43.50
CA ALA A 528 -13.27 2.35 42.16
C ALA A 528 -13.33 0.90 41.62
N GLU A 529 -12.58 -0.05 42.20
CA GLU A 529 -12.66 -1.48 41.85
C GLU A 529 -13.71 -2.23 42.66
N LEU A 530 -14.10 -1.68 43.82
CA LEU A 530 -14.94 -2.34 44.82
C LEU A 530 -16.41 -1.92 44.73
N ILE A 531 -16.74 -1.01 43.81
CA ILE A 531 -18.08 -0.47 43.61
C ILE A 531 -18.55 -0.70 42.17
N ASP A 532 -19.80 -1.10 42.02
CA ASP A 532 -20.49 -1.22 40.74
C ASP A 532 -21.63 -0.20 40.68
N VAL A 533 -21.71 0.51 39.55
CA VAL A 533 -22.55 1.70 39.38
C VAL A 533 -23.36 1.62 38.08
N PRO A 534 -24.70 1.76 38.12
CA PRO A 534 -25.52 1.82 36.91
C PRO A 534 -25.14 3.00 36.01
N ARG A 535 -25.16 2.81 34.68
CA ARG A 535 -24.74 3.79 33.66
C ARG A 535 -25.35 5.18 33.85
N ASP A 536 -26.64 5.23 34.15
CA ASP A 536 -27.39 6.48 34.31
C ASP A 536 -26.88 7.38 35.44
N TYR A 537 -26.07 6.85 36.35
CA TYR A 537 -25.56 7.55 37.53
C TYR A 537 -24.03 7.63 37.60
N VAL A 538 -23.31 7.10 36.60
CA VAL A 538 -21.83 7.07 36.61
C VAL A 538 -21.25 8.47 36.74
N THR A 539 -21.71 9.43 35.94
CA THR A 539 -21.24 10.82 35.97
C THR A 539 -21.47 11.48 37.33
N ALA A 540 -22.67 11.31 37.88
CA ALA A 540 -23.06 11.85 39.18
C ALA A 540 -22.21 11.27 40.32
N LEU A 541 -22.01 9.95 40.34
CA LEU A 541 -21.27 9.26 41.39
C LEU A 541 -19.76 9.44 41.26
N GLU A 542 -19.24 9.56 40.04
CA GLU A 542 -17.84 9.89 39.79
C GLU A 542 -17.50 11.28 40.33
N ILE A 543 -18.35 12.27 40.09
CA ILE A 543 -18.14 13.64 40.58
C ILE A 543 -18.36 13.71 42.10
N ALA A 544 -19.33 12.95 42.62
CA ALA A 544 -19.56 12.83 44.06
C ALA A 544 -18.37 12.18 44.80
N LEU A 545 -17.68 11.20 44.21
CA LEU A 545 -16.52 10.55 44.82
C LEU A 545 -15.22 11.34 44.55
N GLY A 546 -15.07 11.93 43.37
CA GLY A 546 -13.90 12.71 42.97
C GLY A 546 -12.59 11.95 43.21
N GLY A 547 -11.64 12.59 43.88
CA GLY A 547 -10.36 11.97 44.25
C GLY A 547 -10.48 10.74 45.17
N ASN A 548 -11.63 10.54 45.83
CA ASN A 548 -11.83 9.39 46.72
C ASN A 548 -11.94 8.05 45.98
N LEU A 549 -12.18 8.08 44.66
CA LEU A 549 -12.13 6.88 43.80
C LEU A 549 -10.77 6.18 43.86
N GLN A 550 -9.71 6.95 44.06
CA GLN A 550 -8.33 6.48 44.10
C GLN A 550 -7.87 6.07 45.51
N ASN A 551 -8.74 6.19 46.52
CA ASN A 551 -8.42 5.78 47.88
C ASN A 551 -8.27 4.26 47.95
N ILE A 552 -7.33 3.79 48.75
CA ILE A 552 -6.98 2.36 48.85
C ILE A 552 -7.60 1.78 50.11
N VAL A 553 -8.31 0.67 49.98
CA VAL A 553 -8.95 -0.06 51.07
C VAL A 553 -7.98 -1.11 51.63
N THR A 554 -7.80 -1.11 52.94
CA THR A 554 -6.95 -2.08 53.66
C THR A 554 -7.76 -2.82 54.72
N GLU A 555 -7.38 -4.05 55.03
CA GLU A 555 -8.04 -4.85 56.08
C GLU A 555 -7.83 -4.22 57.47
N ASP A 556 -6.59 -3.84 57.76
CA ASP A 556 -6.14 -3.37 59.07
C ASP A 556 -5.28 -2.09 58.97
N THR A 557 -5.09 -1.42 60.10
CA THR A 557 -4.27 -0.20 60.19
C THR A 557 -2.78 -0.45 60.01
N ASP A 558 -2.28 -1.64 60.33
CA ASP A 558 -0.85 -1.93 60.26
C ASP A 558 -0.41 -2.16 58.82
N THR A 559 -1.26 -2.79 57.99
CA THR A 559 -1.09 -2.82 56.53
C THR A 559 -1.03 -1.41 55.92
N ALA A 560 -1.90 -0.49 56.36
CA ALA A 560 -1.87 0.90 55.88
C ALA A 560 -0.56 1.62 56.29
N LYS A 561 -0.06 1.40 57.52
CA LYS A 561 1.23 1.96 57.97
C LYS A 561 2.40 1.43 57.14
N ALA A 562 2.42 0.12 56.85
CA ALA A 562 3.45 -0.50 56.03
C ALA A 562 3.48 0.06 54.60
N ALA A 563 2.30 0.25 54.00
CA ALA A 563 2.15 0.87 52.68
C ALA A 563 2.61 2.34 52.66
N ILE A 564 2.33 3.10 53.73
CA ILE A 564 2.81 4.49 53.88
C ILE A 564 4.33 4.54 54.05
N ALA A 565 4.91 3.62 54.83
CA ALA A 565 6.36 3.53 55.00
C ALA A 565 7.06 3.24 53.66
N TYR A 566 6.48 2.35 52.84
CA TYR A 566 6.94 2.07 51.49
C TYR A 566 6.90 3.32 50.60
N LEU A 567 5.77 4.06 50.57
CA LEU A 567 5.66 5.30 49.80
C LEU A 567 6.69 6.36 50.20
N LYS A 568 7.02 6.44 51.51
CA LYS A 568 8.07 7.34 52.02
C LYS A 568 9.48 6.91 51.62
N ARG A 569 9.78 5.61 51.70
CA ARG A 569 11.08 5.05 51.30
C ARG A 569 11.39 5.32 49.82
N GLU A 570 10.40 5.07 48.96
CA GLU A 570 10.54 5.18 47.50
C GLU A 570 10.20 6.58 46.94
N ARG A 571 9.80 7.53 47.80
CA ARG A 571 9.38 8.90 47.42
C ARG A 571 8.31 8.95 46.32
N GLN A 572 7.30 8.07 46.39
CA GLN A 572 6.32 7.87 45.31
C GLN A 572 5.05 8.74 45.41
N GLY A 573 4.95 9.62 46.42
CA GLY A 573 3.85 10.58 46.59
C GLY A 573 2.87 10.23 47.71
N ARG A 574 1.64 10.77 47.64
CA ARG A 574 0.62 10.66 48.71
C ARG A 574 -0.63 9.92 48.22
N VAL A 575 -1.17 9.05 49.07
CA VAL A 575 -2.44 8.32 48.88
C VAL A 575 -3.20 8.29 50.21
N THR A 576 -4.53 8.26 50.15
CA THR A 576 -5.39 8.07 51.32
C THR A 576 -5.78 6.59 51.45
N PHE A 577 -5.62 6.04 52.65
CA PHE A 577 -5.98 4.66 52.97
C PHE A 577 -7.24 4.62 53.82
N LEU A 578 -8.07 3.59 53.61
CA LEU A 578 -9.33 3.36 54.32
C LEU A 578 -9.29 1.98 54.99
N PRO A 579 -8.81 1.88 56.25
CA PRO A 579 -8.74 0.61 56.97
C PRO A 579 -10.12 0.17 57.47
N LEU A 580 -10.53 -1.04 57.12
CA LEU A 580 -11.82 -1.64 57.52
C LEU A 580 -11.96 -1.77 59.04
N SER A 581 -10.86 -2.01 59.74
CA SER A 581 -10.80 -2.09 61.22
C SER A 581 -11.18 -0.81 61.95
N THR A 582 -10.98 0.38 61.37
CA THR A 582 -11.15 1.67 62.06
C THR A 582 -12.24 2.57 61.48
N ILE A 583 -12.76 2.27 60.29
CA ILE A 583 -13.72 3.15 59.64
C ILE A 583 -15.09 3.07 60.32
N VAL A 584 -15.61 4.21 60.78
CA VAL A 584 -16.92 4.32 61.41
C VAL A 584 -17.85 5.11 60.51
N SER A 585 -18.87 4.46 59.98
CA SER A 585 -19.97 5.12 59.29
C SER A 585 -21.06 5.48 60.30
N ARG A 586 -21.56 6.73 60.24
CA ARG A 586 -22.79 7.13 60.95
C ARG A 586 -23.84 7.37 59.87
N PRO A 587 -24.94 6.61 59.83
CA PRO A 587 -26.02 6.88 58.88
C PRO A 587 -26.58 8.30 59.13
N PRO A 588 -26.95 9.03 58.07
CA PRO A 588 -27.73 10.25 58.22
C PRO A 588 -29.03 9.89 58.94
N LYS A 589 -29.38 10.65 59.98
CA LYS A 589 -30.68 10.53 60.64
C LYS A 589 -31.80 10.74 59.62
N ASP A 590 -32.86 9.95 59.73
CA ASP A 590 -34.09 9.96 58.93
C ASP A 590 -34.51 11.35 58.45
N ILE A 591 -34.18 11.68 57.22
CA ILE A 591 -34.91 12.70 56.47
C ILE A 591 -35.59 11.94 55.33
N ALA A 592 -36.90 11.73 55.46
CA ALA A 592 -37.71 11.10 54.42
C ALA A 592 -37.90 12.10 53.28
N PHE A 593 -37.20 11.90 52.16
CA PHE A 593 -37.24 12.76 50.98
C PHE A 593 -38.19 12.26 49.88
N SER A 594 -39.06 11.28 50.18
CA SER A 594 -39.88 10.57 49.18
C SER A 594 -40.98 11.40 48.50
N ALA A 595 -41.07 12.71 48.77
CA ALA A 595 -42.16 13.58 48.29
C ALA A 595 -41.70 14.87 47.60
N ASP A 596 -40.39 15.08 47.41
CA ASP A 596 -39.86 16.27 46.72
C ASP A 596 -39.58 15.97 45.24
N GLU A 597 -40.07 16.84 44.35
CA GLU A 597 -39.89 16.69 42.90
C GLU A 597 -38.40 16.70 42.50
N GLY A 598 -38.00 15.68 41.73
CA GLY A 598 -36.66 15.57 41.14
C GLY A 598 -35.61 14.81 41.94
N VAL A 599 -35.95 14.23 43.10
CA VAL A 599 -35.02 13.40 43.90
C VAL A 599 -35.01 11.96 43.39
N ILE A 600 -33.82 11.44 43.08
CA ILE A 600 -33.62 10.06 42.61
C ILE A 600 -33.33 9.10 43.78
N GLY A 601 -32.51 9.52 44.73
CA GLY A 601 -32.18 8.71 45.91
C GLY A 601 -30.81 9.05 46.52
N TRP A 602 -30.46 8.37 47.61
CA TRP A 602 -29.15 8.50 48.24
C TRP A 602 -28.06 7.81 47.40
N ALA A 603 -26.92 8.48 47.23
CA ALA A 603 -25.81 7.95 46.46
C ALA A 603 -25.30 6.58 46.96
N SER A 604 -25.41 6.29 48.27
CA SER A 604 -25.04 5.00 48.84
C SER A 604 -25.99 3.85 48.46
N GLU A 605 -27.24 4.14 48.15
CA GLU A 605 -28.25 3.14 47.76
C GLU A 605 -28.18 2.80 46.27
N LEU A 606 -27.71 3.74 45.46
CA LEU A 606 -27.55 3.60 44.01
C LEU A 606 -26.30 2.80 43.60
N VAL A 607 -25.42 2.50 44.55
CA VAL A 607 -24.15 1.76 44.35
C VAL A 607 -24.25 0.33 44.87
N LYS A 608 -23.85 -0.64 44.05
CA LYS A 608 -23.72 -2.06 44.41
C LYS A 608 -22.31 -2.34 44.91
N THR A 609 -22.17 -3.09 46.01
CA THR A 609 -20.86 -3.47 46.57
C THR A 609 -21.01 -4.71 47.46
N GLU A 610 -19.91 -5.41 47.73
CA GLU A 610 -19.87 -6.54 48.67
C GLU A 610 -20.11 -6.07 50.12
N GLU A 611 -20.73 -6.92 50.94
CA GLU A 611 -21.18 -6.58 52.31
C GLU A 611 -20.04 -6.07 53.22
N LYS A 612 -18.84 -6.64 53.08
CA LYS A 612 -17.61 -6.22 53.79
C LYS A 612 -17.19 -4.77 53.47
N PHE A 613 -17.48 -4.26 52.28
CA PHE A 613 -17.08 -2.92 51.84
C PHE A 613 -18.20 -1.89 51.97
N ARG A 614 -19.41 -2.34 52.36
CA ARG A 614 -20.57 -1.45 52.53
C ARG A 614 -20.29 -0.30 53.49
N LYS A 615 -19.55 -0.56 54.58
CA LYS A 615 -19.11 0.47 55.54
C LYS A 615 -18.32 1.61 54.89
N ILE A 616 -17.56 1.33 53.85
CA ILE A 616 -16.74 2.32 53.12
C ILE A 616 -17.62 3.14 52.18
N VAL A 617 -18.52 2.49 51.45
CA VAL A 617 -19.49 3.17 50.58
C VAL A 617 -20.38 4.09 51.42
N ASP A 618 -20.87 3.63 52.56
CA ASP A 618 -21.68 4.44 53.47
C ASP A 618 -20.86 5.62 54.04
N PHE A 619 -19.59 5.41 54.40
CA PHE A 619 -18.73 6.51 54.87
C PHE A 619 -18.55 7.61 53.81
N LEU A 620 -18.39 7.24 52.54
CA LEU A 620 -18.12 8.18 51.45
C LEU A 620 -19.37 8.83 50.87
N LEU A 621 -20.47 8.08 50.74
CA LEU A 621 -21.63 8.48 49.94
C LEU A 621 -22.92 8.71 50.73
N SER A 622 -23.01 8.29 51.99
CA SER A 622 -24.27 8.40 52.76
C SER A 622 -24.78 9.83 52.91
N ARG A 623 -23.92 10.85 52.77
CA ARG A 623 -24.31 12.27 52.87
C ARG A 623 -24.60 12.94 51.53
N THR A 624 -24.58 12.19 50.43
CA THR A 624 -24.72 12.72 49.08
C THR A 624 -26.04 12.26 48.46
N LEU A 625 -26.86 13.22 48.03
CA LEU A 625 -28.16 12.98 47.41
C LEU A 625 -28.07 13.18 45.89
N VAL A 626 -28.67 12.29 45.11
CA VAL A 626 -28.70 12.40 43.64
C VAL A 626 -30.05 12.96 43.18
N VAL A 627 -30.01 13.97 42.32
CA VAL A 627 -31.20 14.66 41.76
C VAL A 627 -31.13 14.72 40.24
N ASP A 628 -32.26 14.97 39.58
CA ASP A 628 -32.36 15.01 38.12
C ASP A 628 -31.68 16.25 37.50
N THR A 629 -31.97 17.45 38.00
CA THR A 629 -31.60 18.74 37.42
C THR A 629 -31.06 19.72 38.46
N LEU A 630 -30.26 20.70 38.00
CA LEU A 630 -29.69 21.73 38.86
C LEU A 630 -30.76 22.59 39.55
N ASP A 631 -31.84 22.94 38.85
CA ASP A 631 -32.93 23.76 39.39
C ASP A 631 -33.64 23.07 40.56
N ASN A 632 -33.89 21.77 40.44
CA ASN A 632 -34.46 20.97 41.52
C ASN A 632 -33.46 20.83 42.68
N GLY A 633 -32.17 20.64 42.38
CA GLY A 633 -31.09 20.63 43.38
C GLY A 633 -30.99 21.94 44.18
N LEU A 634 -31.13 23.10 43.54
CA LEU A 634 -31.08 24.42 44.18
C LEU A 634 -32.32 24.69 45.06
N LYS A 635 -33.51 24.29 44.61
CA LYS A 635 -34.75 24.36 45.42
C LYS A 635 -34.61 23.53 46.69
N LEU A 636 -34.10 22.30 46.56
CA LEU A 636 -33.89 21.39 47.68
C LEU A 636 -32.81 21.89 48.65
N ALA A 637 -31.70 22.42 48.13
CA ALA A 637 -30.64 23.03 48.94
C ALA A 637 -31.16 24.21 49.77
N LYS A 638 -31.99 25.10 49.18
CA LYS A 638 -32.62 26.23 49.89
C LYS A 638 -33.59 25.76 50.98
N LYS A 639 -34.46 24.78 50.67
CA LYS A 639 -35.44 24.21 51.61
C LYS A 639 -34.78 23.63 52.87
N HIS A 640 -33.58 23.06 52.73
CA HIS A 640 -32.81 22.45 53.82
C HIS A 640 -31.65 23.32 54.35
N ASN A 641 -31.70 24.65 54.16
CA ASN A 641 -30.69 25.61 54.62
C ASN A 641 -29.25 25.23 54.23
N TYR A 642 -29.05 24.71 53.01
CA TYR A 642 -27.75 24.34 52.44
C TYR A 642 -26.95 23.35 53.30
N LYS A 643 -27.63 22.47 54.05
CA LYS A 643 -26.98 21.45 54.89
C LYS A 643 -26.64 20.14 54.17
N LEU A 644 -27.19 19.94 52.96
CA LEU A 644 -27.07 18.71 52.19
C LEU A 644 -26.00 18.82 51.12
N ARG A 645 -25.36 17.69 50.80
CA ARG A 645 -24.52 17.56 49.60
C ARG A 645 -25.37 16.93 48.51
N ILE A 646 -25.51 17.61 47.37
CA ILE A 646 -26.41 17.21 46.29
C ILE A 646 -25.61 17.12 44.99
N VAL A 647 -25.86 16.10 44.19
CA VAL A 647 -25.29 15.95 42.85
C VAL A 647 -26.39 15.70 41.82
N THR A 648 -26.32 16.36 40.67
CA THR A 648 -27.28 16.14 39.57
C THR A 648 -26.84 14.95 38.71
N LYS A 649 -27.73 14.42 37.86
CA LYS A 649 -27.38 13.41 36.85
C LYS A 649 -26.28 13.89 35.88
N GLU A 650 -26.30 15.17 35.54
CA GLU A 650 -25.34 15.79 34.61
C GLU A 650 -23.99 16.11 35.26
N GLY A 651 -23.91 16.06 36.60
CA GLY A 651 -22.65 16.16 37.33
C GLY A 651 -22.40 17.49 38.02
N GLU A 652 -23.39 18.37 38.16
CA GLU A 652 -23.26 19.54 39.02
C GLU A 652 -23.29 19.13 40.50
N LEU A 653 -22.32 19.63 41.28
CA LEU A 653 -22.18 19.32 42.70
C LEU A 653 -22.50 20.56 43.56
N LEU A 654 -23.46 20.43 44.46
CA LEU A 654 -23.76 21.39 45.52
C LEU A 654 -23.20 20.84 46.84
N ASN A 655 -22.24 21.53 47.44
CA ASN A 655 -21.75 21.16 48.77
C ASN A 655 -22.51 21.91 49.87
N PRO A 656 -22.52 21.37 51.11
CA PRO A 656 -23.04 22.08 52.26
C PRO A 656 -22.35 23.44 52.44
N GLY A 657 -23.12 24.49 52.75
CA GLY A 657 -22.62 25.87 52.82
C GLY A 657 -22.73 26.67 51.52
N GLY A 658 -23.27 26.07 50.45
CA GLY A 658 -23.72 26.81 49.26
C GLY A 658 -22.72 26.93 48.11
N SER A 659 -21.56 26.26 48.19
CA SER A 659 -20.64 26.20 47.03
C SER A 659 -21.20 25.30 45.93
N LEU A 660 -21.24 25.80 44.71
CA LEU A 660 -21.65 25.08 43.51
C LEU A 660 -20.42 24.81 42.63
N SER A 661 -20.33 23.61 42.08
CA SER A 661 -19.28 23.23 41.13
C SER A 661 -19.93 22.57 39.91
N GLY A 662 -19.64 23.08 38.70
CA GLY A 662 -20.17 22.57 37.45
C GLY A 662 -19.30 23.01 36.27
N GLY A 663 -19.32 22.22 35.19
CA GLY A 663 -18.56 22.46 33.95
C GLY A 663 -18.51 21.22 33.06
N SER A 664 -18.32 21.42 31.75
CA SER A 664 -18.16 20.31 30.80
C SER A 664 -16.73 19.79 30.84
N ARG A 665 -16.52 18.61 31.43
CA ARG A 665 -15.32 17.84 31.09
C ARG A 665 -15.55 17.28 29.68
N GLN A 666 -14.63 17.55 28.75
CA GLN A 666 -14.56 16.79 27.50
C GLN A 666 -14.71 15.31 27.85
N HIS A 667 -15.62 14.61 27.16
CA HIS A 667 -15.82 13.17 27.29
C HIS A 667 -14.46 12.46 27.22
N GLN A 668 -13.82 12.22 28.36
CA GLN A 668 -12.76 11.25 28.45
C GLN A 668 -13.47 9.92 28.31
N GLU A 669 -13.35 9.33 27.13
CA GLU A 669 -13.98 8.07 26.72
C GLU A 669 -13.65 6.86 27.62
N SER A 670 -13.10 7.02 28.82
CA SER A 670 -12.92 5.90 29.74
C SER A 670 -12.68 6.34 31.19
N SER A 671 -13.68 6.93 31.86
CA SER A 671 -13.69 6.92 33.34
C SER A 671 -13.52 5.47 33.83
N PHE A 672 -12.70 5.25 34.86
CA PHE A 672 -12.38 3.91 35.35
C PHE A 672 -13.64 3.12 35.74
N LEU A 673 -14.67 3.80 36.25
CA LEU A 673 -15.98 3.20 36.58
C LEU A 673 -16.74 2.71 35.34
N ASN A 674 -16.59 3.38 34.20
CA ASN A 674 -17.30 3.02 32.96
C ASN A 674 -16.65 1.81 32.25
N ARG A 675 -15.35 1.56 32.48
CA ARG A 675 -14.59 0.49 31.82
C ARG A 675 -15.09 -0.91 32.20
N SER A 676 -15.36 -1.16 33.48
CA SER A 676 -15.81 -2.47 33.96
C SER A 676 -17.16 -2.86 33.33
N GLY A 677 -18.11 -1.92 33.29
CA GLY A 677 -19.42 -2.15 32.65
C GLY A 677 -19.35 -2.29 31.14
N GLU A 678 -18.47 -1.53 30.45
CA GLU A 678 -18.26 -1.69 29.01
C GLU A 678 -17.59 -3.03 28.66
N ILE A 679 -16.65 -3.51 29.48
CA ILE A 679 -16.02 -4.82 29.31
C ILE A 679 -17.06 -5.95 29.45
N GLU A 680 -17.97 -5.89 30.43
CA GLU A 680 -19.01 -6.91 30.59
C GLU A 680 -20.01 -6.92 29.43
N GLU A 681 -20.48 -5.76 28.97
CA GLU A 681 -21.37 -5.67 27.81
C GLU A 681 -20.69 -6.21 26.54
N LEU A 682 -19.42 -5.87 26.34
CA LEU A 682 -18.65 -6.38 25.21
C LEU A 682 -18.43 -7.89 25.31
N LYS A 683 -18.25 -8.46 26.51
CA LYS A 683 -18.18 -9.92 26.71
C LYS A 683 -19.49 -10.62 26.37
N GLU A 684 -20.64 -10.05 26.72
CA GLU A 684 -21.93 -10.58 26.29
C GLU A 684 -22.10 -10.50 24.77
N LYS A 685 -21.72 -9.39 24.14
CA LYS A 685 -21.72 -9.26 22.67
C LYS A 685 -20.78 -10.27 22.01
N LEU A 686 -19.60 -10.49 22.59
CA LEU A 686 -18.61 -11.46 22.12
C LEU A 686 -19.16 -12.88 22.15
N THR A 687 -19.76 -13.30 23.26
CA THR A 687 -20.34 -14.65 23.39
C THR A 687 -21.52 -14.88 22.43
N ARG A 688 -22.37 -13.87 22.22
CA ARG A 688 -23.43 -13.94 21.19
C ARG A 688 -22.86 -14.01 19.78
N GLY A 689 -21.87 -13.17 19.47
CA GLY A 689 -21.18 -13.16 18.18
C GLY A 689 -20.44 -14.46 17.88
N GLN A 690 -19.80 -15.07 18.89
CA GLN A 690 -19.13 -16.38 18.76
C GLN A 690 -20.11 -17.50 18.44
N LYS A 691 -21.26 -17.57 19.12
CA LYS A 691 -22.32 -18.55 18.81
C LYS A 691 -22.87 -18.36 17.38
N LEU A 692 -23.09 -17.12 16.95
CA LEU A 692 -23.53 -16.82 15.59
C LEU A 692 -22.46 -17.24 14.56
N LEU A 693 -21.18 -17.04 14.89
CA LEU A 693 -20.07 -17.44 14.03
C LEU A 693 -19.99 -18.96 13.88
N GLU A 694 -20.21 -19.73 14.95
CA GLU A 694 -20.31 -21.19 14.89
C GLU A 694 -21.43 -21.65 13.94
N THR A 695 -22.62 -21.02 14.02
CA THR A 695 -23.73 -21.33 13.10
C THR A 695 -23.39 -20.97 11.65
N LEU A 696 -22.79 -19.80 11.41
CA LEU A 696 -22.40 -19.36 10.07
C LEU A 696 -21.27 -20.21 9.46
N VAL A 697 -20.37 -20.76 10.29
CA VAL A 697 -19.35 -21.72 9.83
C VAL A 697 -20.00 -23.00 9.31
N ALA A 698 -20.99 -23.53 10.02
CA ALA A 698 -21.73 -24.71 9.59
C ALA A 698 -22.53 -24.44 8.29
N GLU A 699 -23.23 -23.31 8.21
CA GLU A 699 -23.95 -22.88 6.99
C GLU A 699 -23.01 -22.71 5.80
N ARG A 700 -21.83 -22.09 6.02
CA ARG A 700 -20.82 -21.94 4.97
C ARG A 700 -20.29 -23.28 4.48
N GLN A 701 -20.01 -24.22 5.38
CA GLN A 701 -19.55 -25.55 4.99
C GLN A 701 -20.59 -26.29 4.16
N ALA A 702 -21.87 -26.21 4.55
CA ALA A 702 -22.97 -26.79 3.78
C ALA A 702 -23.13 -26.13 2.40
N ALA A 703 -23.03 -24.80 2.32
CA ALA A 703 -23.10 -24.06 1.06
C ALA A 703 -21.90 -24.36 0.14
N GLN A 704 -20.71 -24.54 0.71
CA GLN A 704 -19.50 -24.93 -0.03
C GLN A 704 -19.62 -26.35 -0.61
N GLN A 705 -20.14 -27.30 0.16
CA GLN A 705 -20.42 -28.65 -0.34
C GLN A 705 -21.47 -28.63 -1.46
N ALA A 706 -22.57 -27.91 -1.27
CA ALA A 706 -23.60 -27.76 -2.30
C ALA A 706 -23.07 -27.13 -3.60
N GLN A 707 -22.15 -26.17 -3.50
CA GLN A 707 -21.49 -25.56 -4.66
C GLN A 707 -20.56 -26.55 -5.37
N ALA A 708 -19.81 -27.36 -4.62
CA ALA A 708 -18.94 -28.40 -5.18
C ALA A 708 -19.75 -29.48 -5.92
N ASP A 709 -20.81 -29.98 -5.30
CA ASP A 709 -21.70 -31.00 -5.89
C ASP A 709 -22.39 -30.48 -7.17
N ALA A 710 -22.87 -29.22 -7.15
CA ALA A 710 -23.47 -28.60 -8.32
C ALA A 710 -22.45 -28.36 -9.46
N GLY A 711 -21.21 -28.00 -9.11
CA GLY A 711 -20.11 -27.89 -10.07
C GLY A 711 -19.74 -29.23 -10.72
N GLN A 712 -19.72 -30.31 -9.94
CA GLN A 712 -19.48 -31.65 -10.47
C GLN A 712 -20.56 -32.08 -11.47
N ARG A 713 -21.85 -31.90 -11.11
CA ARG A 713 -22.97 -32.20 -12.03
C ARG A 713 -22.93 -31.39 -13.32
N GLN A 714 -22.47 -30.15 -13.26
CA GLN A 714 -22.32 -29.31 -14.46
C GLN A 714 -21.23 -29.88 -15.39
N ASN A 715 -20.09 -30.30 -14.83
CA ASN A 715 -19.01 -30.90 -15.60
C ASN A 715 -19.45 -32.22 -16.24
N GLU A 716 -20.10 -33.10 -15.48
CA GLU A 716 -20.65 -34.37 -15.98
C GLU A 716 -21.66 -34.16 -17.13
N ALA A 717 -22.55 -33.17 -17.01
CA ALA A 717 -23.50 -32.81 -18.06
C ALA A 717 -22.82 -32.23 -19.31
N MET A 718 -21.72 -31.49 -19.13
CA MET A 718 -20.94 -30.91 -20.23
C MET A 718 -20.15 -31.99 -21.00
N GLU A 719 -19.54 -32.95 -20.30
CA GLU A 719 -18.86 -34.09 -20.91
C GLU A 719 -19.83 -34.96 -21.71
N ALA A 720 -20.99 -35.30 -21.13
CA ALA A 720 -22.02 -36.07 -21.83
C ALA A 720 -22.57 -35.37 -23.09
N LEU A 721 -22.67 -34.03 -23.06
CA LEU A 721 -23.04 -33.25 -24.23
C LEU A 721 -21.94 -33.25 -25.30
N HIS A 722 -20.67 -33.21 -24.90
CA HIS A 722 -19.54 -33.27 -25.81
C HIS A 722 -19.49 -34.62 -26.54
N GLU A 723 -19.60 -35.74 -25.82
CA GLU A 723 -19.63 -37.09 -26.40
C GLU A 723 -20.76 -37.26 -27.42
N ALA A 724 -21.98 -36.80 -27.09
CA ALA A 724 -23.12 -36.87 -28.01
C ALA A 724 -22.91 -36.04 -29.28
N ASN A 725 -22.27 -34.87 -29.19
CA ASN A 725 -21.95 -34.04 -30.35
C ASN A 725 -20.89 -34.67 -31.27
N VAL A 726 -19.86 -35.31 -30.69
CA VAL A 726 -18.85 -36.05 -31.46
C VAL A 726 -19.50 -37.19 -32.22
N HIS A 727 -20.34 -37.98 -31.55
CA HIS A 727 -21.02 -39.12 -32.18
C HIS A 727 -21.94 -38.69 -33.34
N ARG A 728 -22.65 -37.55 -33.19
CA ARG A 728 -23.45 -36.99 -34.29
C ARG A 728 -22.58 -36.59 -35.49
N ALA A 729 -21.39 -36.04 -35.26
CA ALA A 729 -20.49 -35.65 -36.34
C ALA A 729 -20.00 -36.87 -37.14
N GLU A 730 -19.67 -37.98 -36.46
CA GLU A 730 -19.27 -39.24 -37.10
C GLU A 730 -20.38 -39.83 -37.98
N LEU A 731 -21.63 -39.84 -37.50
CA LEU A 731 -22.78 -40.31 -38.26
C LEU A 731 -23.04 -39.44 -39.50
N ARG A 732 -22.85 -38.13 -39.40
CA ARG A 732 -23.03 -37.20 -40.52
C ARG A 732 -22.01 -37.43 -41.64
N VAL A 733 -20.73 -37.62 -41.29
CA VAL A 733 -19.67 -37.97 -42.25
C VAL A 733 -19.96 -39.31 -42.93
N SER A 734 -20.47 -40.28 -42.18
CA SER A 734 -20.86 -41.60 -42.72
C SER A 734 -22.02 -41.50 -43.72
N ARG A 735 -23.00 -40.62 -43.46
CA ARG A 735 -24.12 -40.35 -44.38
C ARG A 735 -23.67 -39.69 -45.68
N GLU A 736 -22.72 -38.75 -45.61
CA GLU A 736 -22.19 -38.07 -46.80
C GLU A 736 -21.44 -39.05 -47.72
N ARG A 737 -20.58 -39.91 -47.17
CA ARG A 737 -19.92 -40.99 -47.94
C ARG A 737 -20.90 -41.95 -48.59
N LEU A 738 -21.98 -42.31 -47.89
CA LEU A 738 -23.00 -43.19 -48.44
C LEU A 738 -23.78 -42.52 -49.58
N ALA A 739 -24.06 -41.22 -49.48
CA ALA A 739 -24.75 -40.47 -50.52
C ALA A 739 -23.94 -40.42 -51.84
N GLU A 740 -22.61 -40.28 -51.75
CA GLU A 740 -21.71 -40.35 -52.91
C GLU A 740 -21.69 -41.74 -53.57
N ASN A 741 -21.71 -42.82 -52.78
CA ASN A 741 -21.80 -44.17 -53.32
C ASN A 741 -23.14 -44.39 -54.05
N LEU A 742 -24.22 -43.86 -53.49
CA LEU A 742 -25.58 -44.02 -54.03
C LEU A 742 -25.76 -43.30 -55.37
N THR A 743 -25.16 -42.11 -55.53
CA THR A 743 -25.17 -41.40 -56.82
C THR A 743 -24.38 -42.15 -57.89
N SER A 744 -23.22 -42.70 -57.55
CA SER A 744 -22.42 -43.51 -58.48
C SER A 744 -23.17 -44.77 -58.95
N GLN A 745 -23.84 -45.48 -58.04
CA GLN A 745 -24.60 -46.68 -58.37
C GLN A 745 -25.84 -46.36 -59.23
N LYS A 746 -26.54 -45.25 -58.97
CA LYS A 746 -27.68 -44.81 -59.81
C LYS A 746 -27.29 -44.57 -61.27
N LEU A 747 -26.09 -44.03 -61.51
CA LEU A 747 -25.55 -43.87 -62.87
C LEU A 747 -25.33 -45.23 -63.54
N THR A 748 -24.72 -46.20 -62.84
CA THR A 748 -24.45 -47.53 -63.41
C THR A 748 -25.71 -48.30 -63.77
N VAL A 749 -26.79 -48.20 -62.98
CA VAL A 749 -28.08 -48.84 -63.31
C VAL A 749 -28.67 -48.24 -64.59
N LYS A 750 -28.64 -46.91 -64.73
CA LYS A 750 -29.18 -46.22 -65.90
C LYS A 750 -28.45 -46.62 -67.20
N GLU A 751 -27.13 -46.73 -67.16
CA GLU A 751 -26.33 -47.15 -68.33
C GLU A 751 -26.65 -48.59 -68.77
N LEU A 752 -26.90 -49.50 -67.82
CA LEU A 752 -27.26 -50.89 -68.10
C LEU A 752 -28.70 -51.06 -68.63
N GLU A 753 -29.64 -50.22 -68.20
CA GLU A 753 -31.03 -50.20 -68.70
C GLU A 753 -31.10 -49.81 -70.17
N GLU A 754 -30.39 -48.74 -70.55
CA GLU A 754 -30.34 -48.25 -71.93
C GLU A 754 -29.70 -49.27 -72.90
N ALA A 755 -28.77 -50.08 -72.40
CA ALA A 755 -28.14 -51.15 -73.17
C ALA A 755 -29.06 -52.37 -73.39
N ALA A 756 -29.88 -52.74 -72.40
CA ALA A 756 -30.78 -53.88 -72.47
C ALA A 756 -31.98 -53.63 -73.42
N GLU A 757 -32.53 -52.41 -73.45
CA GLU A 757 -33.66 -52.08 -74.34
C GLU A 757 -33.28 -52.09 -75.83
N LYS A 758 -32.07 -51.64 -76.16
CA LYS A 758 -31.57 -51.61 -77.55
C LYS A 758 -31.48 -53.01 -78.17
N ILE A 759 -31.26 -54.06 -77.38
CA ILE A 759 -31.08 -55.45 -77.83
C ILE A 759 -32.42 -56.20 -77.93
N LYS A 760 -33.40 -55.90 -77.07
CA LYS A 760 -34.77 -56.45 -77.20
C LYS A 760 -35.47 -56.01 -78.48
N ALA A 761 -35.27 -54.74 -78.88
CA ALA A 761 -35.89 -54.17 -80.06
C ALA A 761 -35.33 -54.75 -81.38
N THR A 762 -34.08 -55.25 -81.39
CA THR A 762 -33.46 -55.86 -82.57
C THR A 762 -33.88 -57.33 -82.75
N PHE A 763 -34.12 -58.09 -81.68
CA PHE A 763 -34.54 -59.50 -81.74
C PHE A 763 -35.98 -59.71 -82.26
N ALA A 764 -36.92 -58.84 -81.88
CA ALA A 764 -38.32 -58.93 -82.32
C ALA A 764 -38.50 -58.72 -83.85
N LYS A 765 -37.61 -57.94 -84.48
CA LYS A 765 -37.66 -57.62 -85.91
C LYS A 765 -37.17 -58.77 -86.82
N ILE A 766 -36.52 -59.80 -86.27
CA ILE A 766 -35.92 -60.91 -87.05
C ILE A 766 -36.89 -62.10 -87.20
N GLN A 767 -37.79 -62.33 -86.23
CA GLN A 767 -38.80 -63.41 -86.23
C GLN A 767 -39.90 -63.24 -87.29
N GLU A 768 -40.32 -62.00 -87.55
CA GLU A 768 -41.43 -61.69 -88.47
C GLU A 768 -41.04 -61.84 -89.95
N LYS A 769 -39.74 -61.80 -90.28
CA LYS A 769 -39.23 -61.86 -91.66
C LYS A 769 -39.27 -63.27 -92.31
N ARG A 770 -39.37 -64.35 -91.52
CA ARG A 770 -39.31 -65.76 -92.01
C ARG A 770 -40.57 -66.19 -92.78
N THR A 771 -41.75 -65.77 -92.32
CA THR A 771 -43.04 -66.27 -92.83
C THR A 771 -43.45 -65.61 -94.16
N LEU A 772 -42.91 -64.43 -94.46
CA LEU A 772 -43.19 -63.63 -95.66
C LEU A 772 -42.26 -63.95 -96.86
N ALA A 773 -41.11 -64.61 -96.66
CA ALA A 773 -40.15 -64.90 -97.73
C ALA A 773 -40.63 -66.00 -98.70
N ALA A 774 -41.35 -67.02 -98.23
CA ALA A 774 -41.74 -68.19 -99.03
C ALA A 774 -42.84 -67.93 -100.08
N ARG A 775 -43.73 -66.95 -99.87
CA ARG A 775 -44.85 -66.64 -100.78
C ARG A 775 -44.50 -65.62 -101.87
N ALA A 776 -43.37 -64.93 -101.76
CA ALA A 776 -43.09 -63.75 -102.56
C ALA A 776 -42.08 -63.95 -103.71
N VAL A 777 -41.52 -65.16 -103.91
CA VAL A 777 -40.71 -65.49 -105.12
C VAL A 777 -41.54 -65.41 -106.41
N ALA A 778 -42.82 -65.84 -106.35
CA ALA A 778 -43.63 -66.05 -107.54
C ALA A 778 -44.32 -64.79 -108.09
N ALA A 779 -44.49 -63.74 -107.27
CA ALA A 779 -45.17 -62.49 -107.66
C ALA A 779 -44.18 -61.42 -108.18
N ALA A 780 -42.93 -61.48 -107.74
CA ALA A 780 -41.93 -60.43 -107.93
C ALA A 780 -41.43 -60.18 -109.36
N GLN A 781 -41.55 -61.15 -110.27
CA GLN A 781 -41.01 -61.01 -111.63
C GLN A 781 -41.75 -59.95 -112.47
N ARG A 782 -43.03 -59.68 -112.15
CA ARG A 782 -43.91 -58.82 -112.98
C ARG A 782 -44.07 -57.40 -112.47
N GLU A 783 -43.80 -57.14 -111.20
CA GLU A 783 -43.98 -55.82 -110.59
C GLU A 783 -42.77 -54.88 -110.83
N PHE A 784 -41.65 -55.38 -111.36
CA PHE A 784 -40.37 -54.64 -111.40
C PHE A 784 -40.36 -53.48 -112.37
N GLU A 785 -40.88 -53.71 -113.55
CA GLU A 785 -40.75 -52.79 -114.67
C GLU A 785 -41.61 -51.52 -114.50
N GLU A 786 -42.63 -51.53 -113.64
CA GLU A 786 -43.54 -50.39 -113.43
C GLU A 786 -43.14 -49.48 -112.26
N ALA A 787 -42.31 -49.98 -111.36
CA ALA A 787 -42.08 -49.33 -110.08
C ALA A 787 -40.85 -48.41 -110.03
N GLU A 788 -39.93 -48.56 -110.98
CA GLU A 788 -38.67 -47.80 -111.04
C GLU A 788 -38.88 -46.29 -111.23
N HIS A 789 -39.86 -45.88 -112.04
CA HIS A 789 -40.12 -44.47 -112.32
C HIS A 789 -40.80 -43.70 -111.18
N ALA A 790 -41.50 -44.36 -110.25
CA ALA A 790 -42.23 -43.68 -109.18
C ALA A 790 -41.37 -43.38 -107.93
N ALA A 791 -40.23 -44.06 -107.77
CA ALA A 791 -39.35 -43.92 -106.61
C ALA A 791 -38.44 -42.69 -106.66
N GLU A 792 -38.10 -42.20 -107.85
CA GLU A 792 -37.14 -41.09 -108.00
C GLU A 792 -37.73 -39.73 -107.60
N ASP A 793 -39.04 -39.53 -107.79
CA ASP A 793 -39.72 -38.28 -107.44
C ASP A 793 -39.96 -38.13 -105.92
N ALA A 794 -40.17 -39.23 -105.19
CA ALA A 794 -40.47 -39.19 -103.75
C ALA A 794 -39.23 -38.98 -102.87
N ALA A 795 -38.05 -39.37 -103.35
CA ALA A 795 -36.78 -39.24 -102.64
C ALA A 795 -36.31 -37.79 -102.50
N ILE A 796 -36.56 -36.96 -103.53
CA ILE A 796 -36.18 -35.54 -103.56
C ILE A 796 -36.94 -34.74 -102.50
N GLU A 797 -38.25 -34.97 -102.33
CA GLU A 797 -39.06 -34.27 -101.32
C GLU A 797 -38.73 -34.68 -99.87
N LEU A 798 -38.18 -35.89 -99.66
CA LEU A 798 -37.77 -36.34 -98.32
C LEU A 798 -36.44 -35.68 -97.90
N GLU A 799 -35.51 -35.51 -98.83
CA GLU A 799 -34.20 -34.88 -98.59
C GLU A 799 -34.36 -33.41 -98.14
N ASP A 800 -35.27 -32.65 -98.77
CA ASP A 800 -35.58 -31.27 -98.41
C ASP A 800 -36.13 -31.14 -96.96
N LEU A 801 -36.99 -32.07 -96.53
CA LEU A 801 -37.58 -32.06 -95.19
C LEU A 801 -36.60 -32.50 -94.10
N GLU A 802 -35.66 -33.41 -94.40
CA GLU A 802 -34.60 -33.81 -93.46
C GLU A 802 -33.62 -32.66 -93.22
N GLN A 803 -33.29 -31.88 -94.25
CA GLN A 803 -32.44 -30.70 -94.12
C GLN A 803 -33.08 -29.61 -93.24
N ASP A 804 -34.39 -29.38 -93.38
CA ASP A 804 -35.15 -28.46 -92.52
C ASP A 804 -35.17 -28.89 -91.03
N ALA A 805 -35.12 -30.20 -90.75
CA ALA A 805 -35.07 -30.71 -89.37
C ALA A 805 -33.69 -30.55 -88.73
N ASP A 806 -32.61 -30.73 -89.49
CA ASP A 806 -31.25 -30.54 -89.02
C ASP A 806 -30.98 -29.06 -88.68
N ASP A 807 -31.42 -28.13 -89.54
CA ASP A 807 -31.30 -26.68 -89.30
C ASP A 807 -32.07 -26.24 -88.04
N LEU A 808 -33.27 -26.80 -87.80
CA LEU A 808 -34.06 -26.51 -86.61
C LEU A 808 -33.44 -27.12 -85.34
N SER A 809 -32.80 -28.28 -85.44
CA SER A 809 -32.07 -28.91 -84.33
C SER A 809 -30.87 -28.07 -83.89
N GLU A 810 -30.08 -27.55 -84.84
CA GLU A 810 -28.97 -26.64 -84.55
C GLU A 810 -29.47 -25.33 -83.89
N TYR A 811 -30.62 -24.82 -84.33
CA TYR A 811 -31.25 -23.64 -83.74
C TYR A 811 -31.74 -23.88 -82.30
N ILE A 812 -32.32 -25.05 -82.01
CA ILE A 812 -32.74 -25.45 -80.65
C ILE A 812 -31.52 -25.55 -79.72
N GLN A 813 -30.42 -26.16 -80.17
CA GLN A 813 -29.19 -26.24 -79.37
C GLN A 813 -28.64 -24.86 -79.01
N LYS A 814 -28.58 -23.92 -79.97
CA LYS A 814 -28.17 -22.53 -79.70
C LYS A 814 -29.08 -21.85 -78.66
N ARG A 815 -30.38 -22.14 -78.66
CA ARG A 815 -31.34 -21.61 -77.68
C ARG A 815 -31.19 -22.24 -76.29
N GLU A 816 -30.89 -23.54 -76.20
CA GLU A 816 -30.63 -24.22 -74.92
C GLU A 816 -29.38 -23.69 -74.22
N VAL A 817 -28.30 -23.43 -74.97
CA VAL A 817 -27.09 -22.79 -74.45
C VAL A 817 -27.40 -21.39 -73.93
N ASN A 818 -28.15 -20.58 -74.68
CA ASN A 818 -28.55 -19.23 -74.24
C ASN A 818 -29.42 -19.26 -72.96
N ARG A 819 -30.32 -20.25 -72.82
CA ARG A 819 -31.10 -20.43 -71.59
C ARG A 819 -30.19 -20.72 -70.39
N ALA A 820 -29.23 -21.65 -70.55
CA ALA A 820 -28.31 -22.03 -69.48
C ALA A 820 -27.43 -20.85 -69.02
N VAL A 821 -26.98 -19.99 -69.94
CA VAL A 821 -26.22 -18.78 -69.61
C VAL A 821 -27.08 -17.81 -68.77
N LEU A 822 -28.32 -17.55 -69.19
CA LEU A 822 -29.25 -16.66 -68.45
C LEU A 822 -29.60 -17.21 -67.07
N GLU A 823 -29.74 -18.54 -66.95
CA GLU A 823 -29.99 -19.22 -65.67
C GLU A 823 -28.82 -19.03 -64.69
N GLN A 824 -27.58 -19.20 -65.17
CA GLN A 824 -26.38 -18.99 -64.38
C GLN A 824 -26.21 -17.51 -63.95
N GLU A 825 -26.53 -16.57 -64.83
CA GLU A 825 -26.51 -15.13 -64.50
C GLU A 825 -27.54 -14.76 -63.44
N ALA A 826 -28.75 -15.30 -63.51
CA ALA A 826 -29.80 -15.07 -62.52
C ALA A 826 -29.43 -15.65 -61.13
N LEU A 827 -28.82 -16.84 -61.10
CA LEU A 827 -28.30 -17.45 -59.87
C LEU A 827 -27.21 -16.60 -59.22
N ARG A 828 -26.26 -16.09 -60.02
CA ARG A 828 -25.16 -15.23 -59.55
C ARG A 828 -25.67 -13.92 -58.95
N SER A 829 -26.63 -13.25 -59.61
CA SER A 829 -27.27 -12.03 -59.09
C SER A 829 -27.97 -12.29 -57.75
N ARG A 830 -28.63 -13.44 -57.59
CA ARG A 830 -29.29 -13.84 -56.34
C ARG A 830 -28.30 -14.06 -55.19
N GLU A 831 -27.16 -14.70 -55.45
CA GLU A 831 -26.10 -14.89 -54.45
C GLU A 831 -25.50 -13.55 -53.98
N HIS A 832 -25.26 -12.63 -54.91
CA HIS A 832 -24.79 -11.27 -54.58
C HIS A 832 -25.80 -10.48 -53.74
N LEU A 833 -27.10 -10.62 -54.01
CA LEU A 833 -28.16 -10.01 -53.21
C LEU A 833 -28.17 -10.55 -51.77
N LEU A 834 -27.96 -11.85 -51.60
CA LEU A 834 -27.92 -12.54 -50.30
C LEU A 834 -26.72 -12.08 -49.46
N LEU A 835 -25.55 -11.92 -50.08
CA LEU A 835 -24.36 -11.36 -49.44
C LEU A 835 -24.59 -9.92 -48.96
N ARG A 836 -25.16 -9.06 -49.80
CA ARG A 836 -25.45 -7.66 -49.43
C ARG A 836 -26.52 -7.54 -48.34
N THR A 837 -27.48 -8.45 -48.31
CA THR A 837 -28.49 -8.53 -47.24
C THR A 837 -27.81 -8.81 -45.89
N ARG A 838 -26.85 -9.74 -45.87
CA ARG A 838 -26.10 -10.08 -44.66
C ARG A 838 -25.17 -8.94 -44.19
N ASP A 839 -24.54 -8.23 -45.13
CA ASP A 839 -23.74 -7.04 -44.82
C ASP A 839 -24.60 -5.95 -44.15
N LYS A 840 -25.81 -5.71 -44.68
CA LYS A 840 -26.78 -4.78 -44.11
C LYS A 840 -27.16 -5.17 -42.67
N GLU A 841 -27.55 -6.42 -42.44
CA GLU A 841 -27.95 -6.90 -41.10
C GLU A 841 -26.82 -6.72 -40.07
N ARG A 842 -25.57 -6.99 -40.49
CA ARG A 842 -24.40 -6.81 -39.63
C ARG A 842 -24.16 -5.33 -39.27
N SER A 843 -24.28 -4.42 -40.23
CA SER A 843 -24.12 -2.98 -39.98
C SER A 843 -25.29 -2.41 -39.15
N GLU A 844 -26.52 -2.88 -39.34
CA GLU A 844 -27.68 -2.52 -38.51
C GLU A 844 -27.53 -3.00 -37.07
N GLN A 845 -27.00 -4.20 -36.85
CA GLN A 845 -26.74 -4.71 -35.51
C GLN A 845 -25.64 -3.90 -34.81
N SER A 846 -24.55 -3.58 -35.52
CA SER A 846 -23.49 -2.70 -35.02
C SER A 846 -23.99 -1.29 -34.70
N LEU A 847 -24.99 -0.79 -35.44
CA LEU A 847 -25.65 0.49 -35.19
C LEU A 847 -26.44 0.46 -33.87
N ARG A 848 -27.21 -0.61 -33.62
CA ARG A 848 -27.98 -0.79 -32.37
C ARG A 848 -27.08 -0.87 -31.14
N ASP A 849 -25.95 -1.56 -31.27
CA ASP A 849 -24.98 -1.67 -30.17
C ASP A 849 -24.37 -0.30 -29.84
N ASN A 850 -23.99 0.50 -30.85
CA ASN A 850 -23.52 1.88 -30.67
C ASN A 850 -24.59 2.80 -30.05
N GLU A 851 -25.86 2.66 -30.43
CA GLU A 851 -26.97 3.44 -29.85
C GLU A 851 -27.21 3.09 -28.37
N ALA A 852 -27.03 1.82 -27.99
CA ALA A 852 -27.12 1.40 -26.60
C ALA A 852 -25.95 1.96 -25.77
N GLU A 853 -24.73 1.93 -26.31
CA GLU A 853 -23.54 2.50 -25.69
C GLU A 853 -23.65 4.03 -25.53
N GLU A 854 -24.17 4.73 -26.55
CA GLU A 854 -24.45 6.17 -26.51
C GLU A 854 -25.43 6.52 -25.36
N LYS A 855 -26.52 5.75 -25.21
CA LYS A 855 -27.50 5.97 -24.14
C LYS A 855 -26.91 5.77 -22.74
N GLN A 856 -26.06 4.76 -22.57
CA GLN A 856 -25.38 4.51 -21.29
C GLN A 856 -24.38 5.62 -20.96
N LEU A 857 -23.61 6.09 -21.94
CA LEU A 857 -22.67 7.19 -21.76
C LEU A 857 -23.36 8.51 -21.44
N VAL A 858 -24.49 8.83 -22.09
CA VAL A 858 -25.26 10.05 -21.81
C VAL A 858 -25.82 10.02 -20.38
N ALA A 859 -26.37 8.89 -19.94
CA ALA A 859 -26.87 8.76 -18.56
C ALA A 859 -25.75 8.94 -17.51
N GLY A 860 -24.57 8.33 -17.75
CA GLY A 860 -23.42 8.51 -16.86
C GLY A 860 -22.84 9.93 -16.85
N LEU A 861 -22.95 10.64 -17.97
CA LEU A 861 -22.52 12.03 -18.09
C LEU A 861 -23.46 12.98 -17.32
N GLU A 862 -24.78 12.78 -17.41
CA GLU A 862 -25.76 13.53 -16.62
C GLU A 862 -25.56 13.36 -15.12
N GLU A 863 -25.29 12.13 -14.66
CA GLU A 863 -24.98 11.86 -13.25
C GLU A 863 -23.70 12.59 -12.82
N SER A 864 -22.64 12.51 -13.62
CA SER A 864 -21.35 13.16 -13.34
C SER A 864 -21.46 14.70 -13.28
N VAL A 865 -22.24 15.31 -14.18
CA VAL A 865 -22.51 16.75 -14.21
C VAL A 865 -23.29 17.18 -12.97
N SER A 866 -24.34 16.43 -12.59
CA SER A 866 -25.13 16.74 -11.39
C SER A 866 -24.27 16.67 -10.11
N ARG A 867 -23.37 15.69 -10.03
CA ARG A 867 -22.44 15.54 -8.91
C ARG A 867 -21.44 16.68 -8.83
N LEU A 868 -20.93 17.13 -9.98
CA LEU A 868 -20.01 18.25 -10.09
C LEU A 868 -20.66 19.55 -9.59
N GLU A 869 -21.91 19.82 -9.95
CA GLU A 869 -22.64 21.01 -9.47
C GLU A 869 -22.82 21.01 -7.95
N VAL A 870 -23.16 19.86 -7.36
CA VAL A 870 -23.30 19.72 -5.90
C VAL A 870 -21.97 20.02 -5.21
N ILE A 871 -20.87 19.41 -5.66
CA ILE A 871 -19.55 19.61 -5.04
C ILE A 871 -19.07 21.04 -5.24
N ARG A 872 -19.32 21.64 -6.40
CA ARG A 872 -19.00 23.05 -6.68
C ARG A 872 -19.72 23.98 -5.69
N GLY A 873 -21.00 23.74 -5.41
CA GLY A 873 -21.77 24.49 -4.42
C GLY A 873 -21.22 24.32 -2.99
N GLN A 874 -20.84 23.10 -2.62
CA GLN A 874 -20.23 22.84 -1.32
C GLN A 874 -18.84 23.48 -1.17
N ASN A 875 -18.02 23.45 -2.22
CA ASN A 875 -16.70 24.09 -2.26
C ASN A 875 -16.79 25.60 -2.07
N ALA A 876 -17.74 26.27 -2.73
CA ALA A 876 -17.99 27.69 -2.51
C ALA A 876 -18.36 27.99 -1.05
N ASN A 877 -19.17 27.14 -0.41
CA ASN A 877 -19.53 27.29 0.99
C ASN A 877 -18.31 27.12 1.92
N TRP A 878 -17.46 26.11 1.67
CA TRP A 878 -16.24 25.90 2.44
C TRP A 878 -15.23 27.04 2.26
N GLN A 879 -15.12 27.61 1.06
CA GLN A 879 -14.28 28.79 0.81
C GLN A 879 -14.75 30.02 1.61
N ASN A 880 -16.06 30.24 1.70
CA ASN A 880 -16.62 31.32 2.53
C ASN A 880 -16.34 31.08 4.02
N LEU A 881 -16.58 29.85 4.52
CA LEU A 881 -16.26 29.47 5.90
C LEU A 881 -14.76 29.62 6.22
N PHE A 882 -13.88 29.32 5.27
CA PHE A 882 -12.44 29.52 5.41
C PHE A 882 -12.08 31.00 5.51
N ALA A 883 -12.68 31.86 4.67
CA ALA A 883 -12.46 33.30 4.74
C ALA A 883 -12.93 33.91 6.07
N GLU A 884 -14.08 33.48 6.58
CA GLU A 884 -14.58 33.87 7.90
C GLU A 884 -13.66 33.42 9.03
N GLY A 885 -13.20 32.16 8.99
CA GLY A 885 -12.26 31.60 9.96
C GLY A 885 -10.89 32.28 9.92
N GLN A 886 -10.43 32.71 8.75
CA GLN A 886 -9.18 33.45 8.60
C GLN A 886 -9.29 34.89 9.16
N ALA A 887 -10.40 35.57 8.93
CA ALA A 887 -10.67 36.88 9.54
C ALA A 887 -10.77 36.79 11.08
N ALA A 888 -11.35 35.72 11.61
CA ALA A 888 -11.39 35.46 13.05
C ALA A 888 -9.98 35.22 13.63
N HIS A 889 -9.15 34.44 12.94
CA HIS A 889 -7.76 34.21 13.32
C HIS A 889 -6.95 35.51 13.38
N ASP A 890 -7.06 36.37 12.37
CA ASP A 890 -6.33 37.65 12.32
C ASP A 890 -6.75 38.61 13.43
N LYS A 891 -8.05 38.63 13.79
CA LYS A 891 -8.56 39.40 14.92
C LYS A 891 -7.96 38.94 16.25
N ILE A 892 -7.90 37.63 16.49
CA ILE A 892 -7.33 37.06 17.72
C ILE A 892 -5.82 37.32 17.77
N TYR A 893 -5.13 37.21 16.64
CA TYR A 893 -3.71 37.50 16.54
C TYR A 893 -3.38 38.96 16.89
N ALA A 894 -4.19 39.91 16.41
CA ALA A 894 -4.06 41.32 16.77
C ALA A 894 -4.26 41.55 18.28
N GLN A 895 -5.24 40.90 18.90
CA GLN A 895 -5.50 40.98 20.35
C GLN A 895 -4.35 40.38 21.19
N ARG A 896 -3.75 39.27 20.74
CA ARG A 896 -2.54 38.71 21.38
C ARG A 896 -1.39 39.71 21.34
N MET A 897 -1.19 40.38 20.19
CA MET A 897 -0.10 41.32 20.03
C MET A 897 -0.24 42.55 20.95
N THR A 898 -1.47 43.05 21.16
CA THR A 898 -1.71 44.14 22.12
C THR A 898 -1.47 43.71 23.57
N LYS A 899 -1.81 42.46 23.93
CA LYS A 899 -1.53 41.93 25.27
C LYS A 899 -0.04 41.67 25.51
N LEU A 900 0.69 41.28 24.48
CA LEU A 900 2.15 41.13 24.55
C LEU A 900 2.85 42.47 24.83
N THR A 901 2.42 43.55 24.19
CA THR A 901 2.98 44.89 24.44
C THR A 901 2.61 45.41 25.84
N GLU A 902 1.40 45.15 26.33
CA GLU A 902 0.99 45.43 27.72
C GLU A 902 1.85 44.65 28.73
N SER A 903 2.18 43.38 28.44
CA SER A 903 3.05 42.57 29.30
C SER A 903 4.47 43.11 29.35
N GLN A 904 5.02 43.56 28.23
CA GLN A 904 6.36 44.18 28.19
C GLN A 904 6.41 45.51 28.98
N GLN A 905 5.32 46.27 29.01
CA GLN A 905 5.22 47.47 29.85
C GLN A 905 5.14 47.10 31.33
N ALA A 906 4.34 46.08 31.69
CA ALA A 906 4.27 45.58 33.06
C ALA A 906 5.61 45.03 33.56
N ASP A 907 6.44 44.45 32.69
CA ASP A 907 7.80 44.04 33.03
C ASP A 907 8.70 45.23 33.39
N LYS A 908 8.60 46.36 32.66
CA LYS A 908 9.34 47.59 33.01
C LYS A 908 8.87 48.15 34.35
N ASP A 909 7.57 48.20 34.58
CA ASP A 909 6.99 48.65 35.85
C ASP A 909 7.42 47.76 37.04
N ALA A 910 7.57 46.44 36.81
CA ALA A 910 8.02 45.50 37.83
C ALA A 910 9.49 45.76 38.23
N HIS A 911 10.36 46.04 37.26
CA HIS A 911 11.75 46.39 37.52
C HIS A 911 11.87 47.71 38.31
N GLU A 912 11.07 48.71 37.95
CA GLU A 912 11.05 49.98 38.70
C GLU A 912 10.52 49.83 40.13
N ALA A 913 9.47 49.03 40.33
CA ALA A 913 8.93 48.74 41.65
C ALA A 913 9.92 47.95 42.52
N ALA A 914 10.61 46.95 41.95
CA ALA A 914 11.64 46.19 42.64
C ALA A 914 12.85 47.07 43.03
N ARG A 915 13.26 47.99 42.16
CA ARG A 915 14.33 48.96 42.47
C ARG A 915 13.97 49.85 43.65
N LYS A 916 12.73 50.35 43.71
CA LYS A 916 12.23 51.17 44.84
C LYS A 916 12.12 50.37 46.14
N LEU A 917 11.70 49.10 46.07
CA LEU A 917 11.68 48.21 47.22
C LEU A 917 13.09 47.98 47.78
N ASN A 918 14.07 47.68 46.91
CA ASN A 918 15.45 47.49 47.33
C ASN A 918 16.02 48.75 47.98
N GLN A 919 15.75 49.94 47.43
CA GLN A 919 16.18 51.20 48.04
C GLN A 919 15.55 51.43 49.43
N ALA A 920 14.25 51.12 49.59
CA ALA A 920 13.57 51.23 50.86
C ALA A 920 14.09 50.19 51.87
N GLN A 921 14.32 48.94 51.45
CA GLN A 921 14.89 47.88 52.27
C GLN A 921 16.34 48.16 52.67
N GLU A 922 17.16 48.71 51.78
CA GLU A 922 18.52 49.17 52.12
C GLU A 922 18.47 50.30 53.16
N HIS A 923 17.50 51.21 53.06
CA HIS A 923 17.35 52.30 54.03
C HIS A 923 16.89 51.78 55.39
N VAL A 924 15.92 50.86 55.42
CA VAL A 924 15.50 50.15 56.64
C VAL A 924 16.69 49.40 57.22
N HIS A 925 17.39 48.60 56.42
CA HIS A 925 18.53 47.82 56.86
C HIS A 925 19.67 48.69 57.39
N LYS A 926 19.95 49.85 56.78
CA LYS A 926 20.92 50.82 57.33
C LYS A 926 20.50 51.34 58.69
N LEU A 927 19.22 51.67 58.89
CA LEU A 927 18.69 52.13 60.17
C LEU A 927 18.60 51.01 61.21
N GLU A 928 18.32 49.77 60.82
CA GLU A 928 18.35 48.58 61.68
C GLU A 928 19.79 48.21 62.06
N ILE A 929 20.75 48.35 61.13
CA ILE A 929 22.18 48.23 61.45
C ILE A 929 22.57 49.32 62.44
N ILE A 930 22.04 50.55 62.32
CA ILE A 930 22.31 51.61 63.29
C ILE A 930 21.62 51.32 64.63
N GLU A 931 20.39 50.84 64.63
CA GLU A 931 19.64 50.45 65.84
C GLU A 931 20.35 49.31 66.56
N THR A 932 20.70 48.25 65.84
CA THR A 932 21.47 47.12 66.36
C THR A 932 22.89 47.53 66.75
N LYS A 933 23.57 48.43 66.04
CA LYS A 933 24.87 48.98 66.49
C LYS A 933 24.75 49.85 67.73
N LEU A 934 23.69 50.64 67.88
CA LEU A 934 23.45 51.46 69.07
C LEU A 934 23.00 50.58 70.24
N GLN A 935 22.18 49.57 69.98
CA GLN A 935 21.72 48.61 70.97
C GLN A 935 22.84 47.67 71.40
N LEU A 936 23.60 47.12 70.45
CA LEU A 936 24.83 46.38 70.74
C LEU A 936 25.88 47.29 71.33
N ALA A 937 26.02 48.58 70.99
CA ALA A 937 26.95 49.46 71.70
C ALA A 937 26.48 49.70 73.13
N LEU A 938 25.18 49.81 73.39
CA LEU A 938 24.65 49.95 74.75
C LEU A 938 24.77 48.66 75.54
N GLU A 939 24.41 47.51 74.95
CA GLU A 939 24.52 46.18 75.53
C GLU A 939 25.99 45.78 75.66
N GLU A 940 26.84 46.01 74.67
CA GLU A 940 28.30 45.84 74.72
C GLU A 940 28.88 46.77 75.76
N TRP A 941 28.47 48.03 75.89
CA TRP A 941 29.10 48.87 76.91
C TRP A 941 28.60 48.49 78.30
N GLN A 942 27.34 48.10 78.42
CA GLN A 942 26.76 47.58 79.65
C GLN A 942 27.38 46.24 80.06
N GLU A 943 27.53 45.31 79.12
CA GLU A 943 28.09 43.99 79.29
C GLU A 943 29.61 44.06 79.35
N THR A 944 30.31 44.94 78.65
CA THR A 944 31.77 45.16 78.79
C THR A 944 32.07 45.74 80.16
N ILE A 945 31.27 46.70 80.63
CA ILE A 945 31.34 47.18 82.00
C ILE A 945 31.06 46.05 83.01
N LEU A 946 30.07 45.18 82.73
CA LEU A 946 29.65 44.09 83.62
C LEU A 946 30.53 42.83 83.55
N SER A 947 31.18 42.56 82.43
CA SER A 947 31.91 41.32 82.13
C SER A 947 33.42 41.53 82.16
N GLU A 948 33.95 42.62 81.59
CA GLU A 948 35.39 42.92 81.67
C GLU A 948 35.76 43.50 83.04
N TYR A 949 34.82 44.15 83.74
CA TYR A 949 35.09 44.84 85.00
C TYR A 949 34.16 44.45 86.16
N GLY A 950 33.10 43.66 85.93
CA GLY A 950 32.24 43.15 87.00
C GLY A 950 31.28 44.18 87.61
N LEU A 951 31.10 45.34 87.00
CA LEU A 951 30.35 46.48 87.53
C LEU A 951 29.04 46.69 86.76
N THR A 952 28.00 47.23 87.38
CA THR A 952 26.86 47.76 86.61
C THR A 952 27.26 49.09 85.96
N PRO A 953 26.64 49.51 84.83
CA PRO A 953 26.95 50.79 84.17
C PRO A 953 26.90 51.99 85.13
N GLU A 954 25.97 51.93 86.08
CA GLU A 954 25.77 52.92 87.14
C GLU A 954 26.95 52.92 88.15
N ARG A 955 27.52 51.76 88.47
CA ARG A 955 28.72 51.61 89.34
C ARG A 955 30.05 51.87 88.62
N ALA A 956 30.16 51.57 87.33
CA ALA A 956 31.37 51.89 86.56
C ALA A 956 31.54 53.39 86.34
N ALA A 957 30.45 54.15 86.37
CA ALA A 957 30.50 55.60 86.45
C ALA A 957 31.09 56.10 87.79
N GLU A 958 31.05 55.29 88.86
CA GLU A 958 31.64 55.58 90.17
C GLU A 958 33.13 55.18 90.28
N GLU A 959 33.57 54.08 89.62
CA GLU A 959 34.99 53.62 89.58
C GLU A 959 35.83 54.25 88.45
N ALA A 960 35.22 55.09 87.62
CA ALA A 960 35.90 55.82 86.57
C ALA A 960 37.02 56.72 87.14
N LEU A 961 38.20 56.70 86.51
CA LEU A 961 39.27 57.66 86.82
C LEU A 961 38.76 59.10 86.64
N ASP A 962 39.02 59.97 87.61
CA ASP A 962 38.61 61.39 87.61
C ASP A 962 39.48 62.20 86.63
N MET A 963 39.24 61.95 85.35
CA MET A 963 39.97 62.50 84.21
C MET A 963 38.96 63.07 83.21
N GLU A 964 39.20 64.31 82.79
CA GLU A 964 38.42 64.95 81.74
C GLU A 964 38.51 64.14 80.42
N PRO A 965 37.41 64.07 79.63
CA PRO A 965 37.37 63.31 78.37
C PRO A 965 38.58 63.48 77.43
N PRO A 966 39.22 64.67 77.30
CA PRO A 966 40.40 64.85 76.44
C PRO A 966 41.67 64.14 76.95
N ALA A 967 41.83 64.00 78.26
CA ALA A 967 43.03 63.43 78.88
C ALA A 967 43.05 61.89 78.80
N VAL A 968 41.89 61.25 79.01
CA VAL A 968 41.69 59.79 78.78
C VAL A 968 41.90 59.46 77.30
N HIS A 969 41.39 60.33 76.43
CA HIS A 969 41.50 60.17 74.99
C HIS A 969 42.94 60.28 74.48
N HIS A 970 43.79 61.14 75.05
CA HIS A 970 45.19 61.26 74.64
C HIS A 970 46.00 59.98 74.95
N ARG A 971 45.75 59.36 76.10
CA ARG A 971 46.44 58.13 76.52
C ARG A 971 45.96 56.89 75.74
N MET A 972 44.65 56.80 75.48
CA MET A 972 44.10 55.82 74.54
C MET A 972 44.67 56.01 73.13
N LYS A 973 44.89 57.26 72.68
CA LYS A 973 45.45 57.55 71.35
C LYS A 973 46.88 57.05 71.14
N GLU A 974 47.73 57.03 72.16
CA GLU A 974 49.10 56.48 72.03
C GLU A 974 49.09 54.96 71.82
N LEU A 975 48.22 54.24 72.53
CA LEU A 975 48.04 52.79 72.40
C LEU A 975 47.26 52.44 71.11
N GLU A 976 46.22 53.22 70.79
CA GLU A 976 45.47 53.12 69.54
C GLU A 976 46.35 53.43 68.33
N ARG A 977 47.36 54.31 68.42
CA ARG A 977 48.30 54.57 67.32
C ARG A 977 49.12 53.32 66.97
N LYS A 978 49.61 52.60 67.98
CA LYS A 978 50.35 51.34 67.79
C LYS A 978 49.46 50.22 67.24
N ILE A 979 48.19 50.17 67.65
CA ILE A 979 47.17 49.24 67.10
C ILE A 979 46.75 49.64 65.67
N LYS A 980 46.65 50.94 65.37
CA LYS A 980 46.35 51.48 64.02
C LYS A 980 47.47 51.25 63.02
N GLU A 981 48.73 51.28 63.44
CA GLU A 981 49.88 51.00 62.58
C GLU A 981 49.86 49.56 62.01
N LEU A 982 49.15 48.63 62.66
CA LEU A 982 48.93 47.25 62.16
C LEU A 982 47.81 47.15 61.09
N GLY A 983 46.88 48.12 61.06
CA GLY A 983 45.75 48.17 60.11
C GLY A 983 44.58 47.25 60.48
N PRO A 984 43.50 47.21 59.66
CA PRO A 984 42.30 46.42 59.97
C PRO A 984 42.62 44.92 59.93
N VAL A 985 42.15 44.25 60.98
CA VAL A 985 42.50 42.88 61.31
C VAL A 985 41.20 42.07 61.36
N ASN A 986 41.12 40.97 60.61
CA ASN A 986 39.91 40.15 60.54
C ASN A 986 40.05 38.93 61.49
N PRO A 987 39.28 38.85 62.59
CA PRO A 987 39.36 37.76 63.56
C PRO A 987 39.01 36.39 62.97
N ASN A 988 38.15 36.33 61.95
CA ASN A 988 37.69 35.09 61.32
C ASN A 988 38.45 34.76 60.02
N ALA A 989 39.40 35.60 59.60
CA ALA A 989 40.13 35.41 58.35
C ALA A 989 40.90 34.08 58.29
N LEU A 990 41.22 33.49 59.44
CA LEU A 990 41.82 32.16 59.49
C LEU A 990 40.83 31.06 59.08
N GLU A 991 39.58 31.11 59.54
CA GLU A 991 38.56 30.09 59.28
C GLU A 991 37.92 30.25 57.88
N GLU A 992 37.66 31.49 57.46
CA GLU A 992 37.05 31.80 56.15
C GLU A 992 37.99 31.46 54.97
N TYR A 993 39.31 31.61 55.17
CA TYR A 993 40.31 31.19 54.19
C TYR A 993 40.31 29.67 53.98
N GLU A 994 40.23 28.89 55.07
CA GLU A 994 40.23 27.42 55.01
C GLU A 994 38.98 26.82 54.34
N GLU A 995 37.81 27.44 54.51
CA GLU A 995 36.55 26.95 53.91
C GLU A 995 36.49 27.20 52.40
N GLN A 996 36.87 28.40 51.95
CA GLN A 996 36.90 28.73 50.51
C GLN A 996 37.97 27.95 49.76
N GLN A 997 39.10 27.64 50.41
CA GLN A 997 40.16 26.83 49.82
C GLN A 997 39.68 25.39 49.51
N LYS A 998 38.95 24.75 50.43
CA LYS A 998 38.37 23.41 50.20
C LYS A 998 37.38 23.38 49.03
N ARG A 999 36.62 24.45 48.83
CA ARG A 999 35.64 24.57 47.74
C ARG A 999 36.31 24.78 46.38
N HIS A 1000 37.38 25.59 46.35
CA HIS A 1000 38.23 25.76 45.17
C HIS A 1000 38.85 24.41 44.75
N ASP A 1001 39.45 23.68 45.69
CA ASP A 1001 40.09 22.39 45.44
C ASP A 1001 39.12 21.35 44.82
N PHE A 1002 37.87 21.31 45.29
CA PHE A 1002 36.84 20.41 44.76
C PHE A 1002 36.43 20.74 43.31
N MET A 1003 36.20 22.02 43.01
CA MET A 1003 35.80 22.46 41.66
C MET A 1003 36.95 22.30 40.66
N GLN A 1004 38.19 22.53 41.11
CA GLN A 1004 39.39 22.27 40.32
C GLN A 1004 39.54 20.78 39.98
N GLY A 1005 39.17 19.88 40.90
CA GLY A 1005 39.08 18.44 40.63
C GLY A 1005 38.08 18.10 39.52
N GLN A 1006 36.86 18.64 39.57
CA GLN A 1006 35.84 18.39 38.53
C GLN A 1006 36.21 18.95 37.15
N ALA A 1007 36.84 20.12 37.11
CA ALA A 1007 37.36 20.69 35.86
C ALA A 1007 38.43 19.78 35.25
N LYS A 1008 39.33 19.22 36.08
CA LYS A 1008 40.35 18.28 35.64
C LYS A 1008 39.76 17.00 35.05
N ASP A 1009 38.74 16.41 35.69
CA ASP A 1009 38.05 15.23 35.17
C ASP A 1009 37.39 15.49 33.80
N LEU A 1010 36.81 16.69 33.61
CA LEU A 1010 36.21 17.09 32.33
C LEU A 1010 37.26 17.37 31.25
N ILE A 1011 38.41 17.93 31.62
CA ILE A 1011 39.56 18.10 30.71
C ILE A 1011 40.09 16.73 30.28
N GLU A 1012 40.28 15.80 31.21
CA GLU A 1012 40.69 14.42 30.89
C GLU A 1012 39.66 13.71 29.98
N ALA A 1013 38.36 13.89 30.23
CA ALA A 1013 37.32 13.35 29.36
C ALA A 1013 37.33 13.97 27.95
N LYS A 1014 37.58 15.29 27.86
CA LYS A 1014 37.75 16.01 26.59
C LYS A 1014 38.96 15.48 25.82
N GLU A 1015 40.13 15.43 26.45
CA GLU A 1015 41.37 14.93 25.86
C GLU A 1015 41.22 13.48 25.38
N ASN A 1016 40.57 12.63 26.17
CA ASN A 1016 40.27 11.25 25.76
C ASN A 1016 39.36 11.19 24.52
N LEU A 1017 38.33 12.04 24.44
CA LEU A 1017 37.45 12.11 23.26
C LEU A 1017 38.19 12.65 22.03
N GLU A 1018 39.05 13.66 22.19
CA GLU A 1018 39.91 14.19 21.14
C GLU A 1018 40.91 13.13 20.65
N HIS A 1019 41.53 12.38 21.55
CA HIS A 1019 42.43 11.27 21.22
C HIS A 1019 41.69 10.17 20.46
N ILE A 1020 40.50 9.75 20.91
CA ILE A 1020 39.68 8.76 20.21
C ILE A 1020 39.30 9.25 18.80
N ILE A 1021 38.99 10.54 18.64
CA ILE A 1021 38.67 11.12 17.32
C ILE A 1021 39.93 11.14 16.44
N ALA A 1022 41.09 11.51 16.98
CA ALA A 1022 42.36 11.50 16.26
C ALA A 1022 42.76 10.08 15.84
N ASP A 1023 42.65 9.09 16.73
CA ASP A 1023 42.89 7.68 16.44
C ASP A 1023 41.96 7.18 15.34
N MET A 1024 40.68 7.57 15.39
CA MET A 1024 39.72 7.23 14.34
C MET A 1024 40.08 7.88 13.01
N ASP A 1025 40.53 9.13 13.01
CA ASP A 1025 40.94 9.84 11.79
C ASP A 1025 42.22 9.26 11.18
N GLU A 1026 43.19 8.89 12.02
CA GLU A 1026 44.41 8.21 11.56
C GLU A 1026 44.08 6.83 10.99
N ALA A 1027 43.28 6.03 11.70
CA ALA A 1027 42.83 4.72 11.24
C ALA A 1027 42.04 4.82 9.92
N MET A 1028 41.10 5.76 9.81
CA MET A 1028 40.33 6.00 8.59
C MET A 1028 41.22 6.46 7.44
N THR A 1029 42.16 7.37 7.69
CA THR A 1029 43.09 7.88 6.66
C THR A 1029 43.97 6.75 6.14
N LYS A 1030 44.52 5.94 7.04
CA LYS A 1030 45.35 4.78 6.68
C LYS A 1030 44.55 3.77 5.86
N GLN A 1031 43.38 3.37 6.36
CA GLN A 1031 42.51 2.40 5.69
C GLN A 1031 42.02 2.91 4.33
N PHE A 1032 41.70 4.19 4.21
CA PHE A 1032 41.32 4.80 2.93
C PHE A 1032 42.49 4.86 1.95
N LYS A 1033 43.70 5.24 2.38
CA LYS A 1033 44.90 5.25 1.52
C LYS A 1033 45.26 3.85 1.02
N GLU A 1034 45.23 2.87 1.91
CA GLU A 1034 45.48 1.46 1.57
C GLU A 1034 44.44 0.94 0.58
N ALA A 1035 43.16 1.20 0.85
CA ALA A 1035 42.07 0.83 -0.06
C ALA A 1035 42.19 1.53 -1.41
N PHE A 1036 42.42 2.83 -1.42
CA PHE A 1036 42.55 3.62 -2.65
C PHE A 1036 43.71 3.14 -3.53
N ALA A 1037 44.87 2.86 -2.94
CA ALA A 1037 46.03 2.35 -3.66
C ALA A 1037 45.76 0.96 -4.26
N GLN A 1038 45.13 0.05 -3.50
CA GLN A 1038 44.78 -1.28 -4.01
C GLN A 1038 43.70 -1.22 -5.10
N ILE A 1039 42.66 -0.42 -4.89
CA ILE A 1039 41.59 -0.20 -5.89
C ILE A 1039 42.17 0.40 -7.16
N GLN A 1040 43.14 1.31 -7.08
CA GLN A 1040 43.82 1.87 -8.26
C GLN A 1040 44.57 0.80 -9.05
N VAL A 1041 45.27 -0.12 -8.37
CA VAL A 1041 45.96 -1.25 -9.03
C VAL A 1041 44.94 -2.18 -9.69
N TYR A 1042 43.87 -2.57 -8.99
CA TYR A 1042 42.83 -3.42 -9.55
C TYR A 1042 42.08 -2.76 -10.70
N PHE A 1043 41.81 -1.46 -10.59
CA PHE A 1043 41.15 -0.69 -11.64
C PHE A 1043 42.01 -0.63 -12.90
N ALA A 1044 43.32 -0.37 -12.77
CA ALA A 1044 44.23 -0.35 -13.91
C ALA A 1044 44.32 -1.72 -14.61
N ASP A 1045 44.42 -2.83 -13.85
CA ASP A 1045 44.46 -4.20 -14.39
C ASP A 1045 43.15 -4.56 -15.10
N ILE A 1046 42.01 -4.38 -14.44
CA ILE A 1046 40.69 -4.72 -14.97
C ILE A 1046 40.35 -3.87 -16.20
N PHE A 1047 40.72 -2.58 -16.19
CA PHE A 1047 40.50 -1.68 -17.32
C PHE A 1047 41.23 -2.18 -18.57
N VAL A 1048 42.51 -2.57 -18.45
CA VAL A 1048 43.30 -3.09 -19.60
C VAL A 1048 42.68 -4.38 -20.13
N ARG A 1049 42.19 -5.27 -19.26
CA ARG A 1049 41.55 -6.53 -19.65
C ARG A 1049 40.23 -6.31 -20.40
N LEU A 1050 39.38 -5.38 -19.95
CA LEU A 1050 38.09 -5.10 -20.58
C LEU A 1050 38.24 -4.35 -21.93
N PHE A 1051 39.18 -3.40 -22.03
CA PHE A 1051 39.39 -2.60 -23.23
C PHE A 1051 40.40 -3.20 -24.23
N GLY A 1052 41.18 -4.23 -23.83
CA GLY A 1052 42.25 -4.82 -24.65
C GLY A 1052 43.48 -3.92 -24.82
N GLY A 1053 43.64 -2.91 -23.95
CA GLY A 1053 44.71 -1.90 -24.00
C GLY A 1053 44.30 -0.57 -23.34
N GLY A 1054 45.23 0.40 -23.27
CA GLY A 1054 44.99 1.70 -22.64
C GLY A 1054 45.54 1.79 -21.20
N LYS A 1055 45.26 2.91 -20.50
CA LYS A 1055 45.62 3.14 -19.09
C LYS A 1055 44.51 3.90 -18.38
N ALA A 1056 44.18 3.50 -17.16
CA ALA A 1056 43.24 4.22 -16.30
C ALA A 1056 43.90 4.50 -14.94
N GLU A 1057 43.71 5.72 -14.44
CA GLU A 1057 44.31 6.22 -13.20
C GLU A 1057 43.27 6.95 -12.36
N LEU A 1058 43.35 6.74 -11.04
CA LEU A 1058 42.56 7.46 -10.05
C LEU A 1058 43.44 8.54 -9.43
N LYS A 1059 42.91 9.76 -9.27
CA LYS A 1059 43.66 10.88 -8.69
C LYS A 1059 42.85 11.57 -7.59
N LEU A 1060 43.47 11.84 -6.46
CA LEU A 1060 42.92 12.72 -5.43
C LEU A 1060 43.11 14.19 -5.86
N LEU A 1061 42.09 15.02 -5.67
CA LEU A 1061 42.18 16.45 -5.97
C LEU A 1061 43.16 17.17 -5.03
N ASP A 1062 43.18 16.79 -3.75
CA ASP A 1062 44.10 17.24 -2.72
C ASP A 1062 44.68 16.03 -1.96
N GLU A 1063 46.00 15.86 -2.01
CA GLU A 1063 46.70 14.75 -1.35
C GLU A 1063 46.95 15.02 0.15
N HIS A 1064 46.77 16.26 0.61
CA HIS A 1064 46.96 16.65 2.01
C HIS A 1064 45.70 16.46 2.86
N ASP A 1065 44.50 16.60 2.29
CA ASP A 1065 43.23 16.32 2.95
C ASP A 1065 42.53 15.07 2.37
N VAL A 1066 43.09 13.91 2.70
CA VAL A 1066 42.57 12.61 2.24
C VAL A 1066 41.16 12.31 2.77
N LEU A 1067 40.73 12.94 3.88
CA LEU A 1067 39.42 12.71 4.47
C LEU A 1067 38.29 13.61 3.94
N ASN A 1068 38.61 14.68 3.19
CA ASN A 1068 37.57 15.49 2.53
C ASN A 1068 37.78 15.74 1.04
N THR A 1069 38.93 15.38 0.44
CA THR A 1069 39.18 15.52 -1.00
C THR A 1069 38.25 14.65 -1.86
N GLY A 1070 37.91 15.13 -3.07
CA GLY A 1070 37.26 14.35 -4.12
C GLY A 1070 38.22 13.43 -4.90
N VAL A 1071 37.63 12.47 -5.61
CA VAL A 1071 38.32 11.47 -6.46
C VAL A 1071 38.00 11.70 -7.94
N ASP A 1072 39.02 12.00 -8.74
CA ASP A 1072 38.94 12.15 -10.19
C ASP A 1072 39.42 10.89 -10.93
N ILE A 1073 38.86 10.65 -12.13
CA ILE A 1073 39.13 9.46 -12.94
C ILE A 1073 39.69 9.90 -14.30
N LEU A 1074 40.92 9.49 -14.58
CA LEU A 1074 41.66 9.84 -15.78
C LEU A 1074 41.90 8.60 -16.63
N VAL A 1075 41.47 8.63 -17.88
CA VAL A 1075 41.53 7.47 -18.77
C VAL A 1075 42.27 7.82 -20.05
N THR A 1076 43.04 6.86 -20.56
CA THR A 1076 43.74 6.90 -21.85
C THR A 1076 43.35 5.65 -22.63
N LEU A 1077 42.49 5.82 -23.63
CA LEU A 1077 42.07 4.73 -24.53
C LEU A 1077 43.17 4.40 -25.56
N PRO A 1078 43.18 3.19 -26.14
CA PRO A 1078 44.08 2.84 -27.23
C PRO A 1078 43.99 3.88 -28.37
N GLN A 1079 45.12 4.46 -28.75
CA GLN A 1079 45.23 5.48 -29.82
C GLN A 1079 44.61 6.87 -29.54
N LYS A 1080 44.14 7.18 -28.32
CA LYS A 1080 43.59 8.50 -27.94
C LYS A 1080 44.40 9.17 -26.82
N LYS A 1081 44.28 10.50 -26.67
CA LYS A 1081 44.92 11.28 -25.59
C LYS A 1081 44.20 11.06 -24.25
N ARG A 1082 44.89 11.38 -23.15
CA ARG A 1082 44.34 11.36 -21.77
C ARG A 1082 43.11 12.27 -21.66
N GLN A 1083 42.01 11.75 -21.18
CA GLN A 1083 40.71 12.43 -21.09
C GLN A 1083 40.03 12.16 -19.73
N ASN A 1084 39.20 13.10 -19.29
CA ASN A 1084 38.35 12.93 -18.12
C ASN A 1084 37.12 12.08 -18.49
N LEU A 1085 36.50 11.45 -17.49
CA LEU A 1085 35.32 10.60 -17.65
C LEU A 1085 34.18 11.27 -18.44
N SER A 1086 34.00 12.60 -18.31
CA SER A 1086 32.96 13.37 -18.99
C SER A 1086 33.16 13.50 -20.51
N ALA A 1087 34.38 13.31 -21.03
CA ALA A 1087 34.73 13.50 -22.43
C ALA A 1087 34.71 12.21 -23.28
N LEU A 1088 34.38 11.06 -22.67
CA LEU A 1088 34.32 9.74 -23.32
C LEU A 1088 32.94 9.48 -23.95
N SER A 1089 32.87 8.56 -24.92
CA SER A 1089 31.58 8.16 -25.52
C SER A 1089 30.72 7.35 -24.54
N GLY A 1090 29.40 7.27 -24.77
CA GLY A 1090 28.44 6.59 -23.88
C GLY A 1090 28.84 5.16 -23.49
N GLY A 1091 29.25 4.33 -24.46
CA GLY A 1091 29.71 2.95 -24.22
C GLY A 1091 31.09 2.87 -23.53
N GLU A 1092 32.04 3.72 -23.92
CA GLU A 1092 33.37 3.79 -23.28
C GLU A 1092 33.27 4.26 -21.81
N ARG A 1093 32.35 5.19 -21.52
CA ARG A 1093 32.05 5.65 -20.15
C ARG A 1093 31.48 4.53 -19.30
N ALA A 1094 30.48 3.82 -19.81
CA ALA A 1094 29.87 2.70 -19.10
C ALA A 1094 30.90 1.60 -18.82
N LEU A 1095 31.72 1.22 -19.81
CA LEU A 1095 32.74 0.18 -19.64
C LEU A 1095 33.86 0.60 -18.65
N THR A 1096 34.20 1.89 -18.59
CA THR A 1096 35.14 2.44 -17.59
C THR A 1096 34.56 2.34 -16.17
N VAL A 1097 33.29 2.69 -15.99
CA VAL A 1097 32.62 2.57 -14.68
C VAL A 1097 32.43 1.12 -14.28
N ILE A 1098 32.10 0.24 -15.22
CA ILE A 1098 32.09 -1.22 -14.99
C ILE A 1098 33.46 -1.68 -14.48
N ALA A 1099 34.56 -1.30 -15.13
CA ALA A 1099 35.91 -1.65 -14.66
C ALA A 1099 36.19 -1.17 -13.22
N LEU A 1100 35.70 0.01 -12.84
CA LEU A 1100 35.81 0.54 -11.47
C LEU A 1100 34.93 -0.21 -10.46
N LEU A 1101 33.73 -0.59 -10.86
CA LEU A 1101 32.83 -1.38 -10.02
C LEU A 1101 33.42 -2.77 -9.74
N PHE A 1102 34.00 -3.40 -10.74
CA PHE A 1102 34.70 -4.68 -10.57
C PHE A 1102 35.99 -4.55 -9.75
N SER A 1103 36.67 -3.40 -9.77
CA SER A 1103 37.82 -3.18 -8.88
C SER A 1103 37.40 -3.03 -7.42
N PHE A 1104 36.23 -2.43 -7.15
CA PHE A 1104 35.63 -2.44 -5.81
C PHE A 1104 35.24 -3.84 -5.35
N LEU A 1105 34.56 -4.62 -6.21
CA LEU A 1105 34.22 -6.01 -5.93
C LEU A 1105 35.46 -6.88 -5.71
N ARG A 1106 36.56 -6.62 -6.40
CA ARG A 1106 37.82 -7.35 -6.21
C ARG A 1106 38.50 -7.01 -4.89
N TYR A 1107 38.47 -5.74 -4.48
CA TYR A 1107 39.01 -5.31 -3.19
C TYR A 1107 38.19 -5.85 -2.02
N ARG A 1108 36.87 -5.78 -2.13
CA ARG A 1108 35.93 -6.29 -1.12
C ARG A 1108 34.95 -7.28 -1.76
N PRO A 1109 35.30 -8.58 -1.84
CA PRO A 1109 34.47 -9.58 -2.50
C PRO A 1109 33.11 -9.71 -1.82
N SER A 1110 32.06 -9.51 -2.60
CA SER A 1110 30.70 -9.81 -2.19
C SER A 1110 30.44 -11.30 -2.42
N PRO A 1111 29.84 -12.02 -1.47
CA PRO A 1111 29.50 -13.44 -1.62
C PRO A 1111 28.60 -13.75 -2.84
N PHE A 1112 27.80 -12.77 -3.27
CA PHE A 1112 27.11 -12.78 -4.55
C PHE A 1112 26.99 -11.34 -5.11
N SER A 1113 26.80 -11.22 -6.42
CA SER A 1113 26.59 -9.94 -7.10
C SER A 1113 25.48 -10.05 -8.14
N VAL A 1114 24.56 -9.08 -8.15
CA VAL A 1114 23.45 -8.99 -9.10
C VAL A 1114 23.75 -7.88 -10.11
N LEU A 1115 23.75 -8.23 -11.39
CA LEU A 1115 24.04 -7.33 -12.51
C LEU A 1115 22.77 -7.14 -13.36
N ASP A 1116 22.20 -5.94 -13.39
CA ASP A 1116 20.92 -5.65 -14.06
C ASP A 1116 21.13 -4.77 -15.31
N GLU A 1117 21.06 -5.40 -16.49
CA GLU A 1117 21.13 -4.77 -17.82
C GLU A 1117 22.38 -3.89 -18.07
N ILE A 1118 23.48 -4.19 -17.37
CA ILE A 1118 24.73 -3.42 -17.44
C ILE A 1118 25.46 -3.52 -18.79
N ASP A 1119 25.09 -4.50 -19.61
CA ASP A 1119 25.64 -4.78 -20.94
C ASP A 1119 24.86 -4.09 -22.06
N ALA A 1120 23.73 -3.43 -21.75
CA ALA A 1120 22.93 -2.66 -22.69
C ALA A 1120 23.72 -1.57 -23.46
N PRO A 1121 24.57 -0.74 -22.81
CA PRO A 1121 25.33 0.31 -23.51
C PRO A 1121 26.60 -0.19 -24.23
N LEU A 1122 26.88 -1.50 -24.22
CA LEU A 1122 28.10 -2.08 -24.80
C LEU A 1122 27.88 -2.56 -26.25
N ASP A 1123 28.91 -2.44 -27.08
CA ASP A 1123 29.00 -3.02 -28.43
C ASP A 1123 29.32 -4.53 -28.38
N GLU A 1124 29.01 -5.26 -29.45
CA GLU A 1124 29.10 -6.73 -29.48
C GLU A 1124 30.50 -7.27 -29.10
N ALA A 1125 31.57 -6.61 -29.56
CA ALA A 1125 32.94 -7.00 -29.24
C ALA A 1125 33.26 -6.88 -27.75
N ASN A 1126 32.77 -5.83 -27.07
CA ASN A 1126 32.98 -5.65 -25.64
C ASN A 1126 32.04 -6.51 -24.78
N VAL A 1127 30.84 -6.86 -25.28
CA VAL A 1127 29.94 -7.82 -24.62
C VAL A 1127 30.59 -9.21 -24.49
N VAL A 1128 31.28 -9.69 -25.53
CA VAL A 1128 31.99 -10.99 -25.48
C VAL A 1128 33.17 -10.96 -24.49
N ARG A 1129 33.94 -9.87 -24.47
CA ARG A 1129 35.04 -9.69 -23.50
C ARG A 1129 34.51 -9.61 -22.08
N PHE A 1130 33.41 -8.90 -21.89
CA PHE A 1130 32.73 -8.78 -20.61
C PHE A 1130 32.23 -10.15 -20.12
N GLY A 1131 31.62 -10.96 -20.98
CA GLY A 1131 31.20 -12.32 -20.66
C GLY A 1131 32.37 -13.24 -20.27
N SER A 1132 33.48 -13.16 -21.01
CA SER A 1132 34.71 -13.92 -20.68
C SER A 1132 35.30 -13.50 -19.34
N PHE A 1133 35.30 -12.20 -19.04
CA PHE A 1133 35.77 -11.65 -17.78
C PHE A 1133 34.87 -12.04 -16.60
N LEU A 1134 33.55 -12.06 -16.78
CA LEU A 1134 32.60 -12.53 -15.76
C LEU A 1134 32.89 -13.98 -15.36
N ARG A 1135 33.18 -14.85 -16.33
CA ARG A 1135 33.49 -16.27 -16.09
C ARG A 1135 34.73 -16.46 -15.22
N GLU A 1136 35.78 -15.66 -15.43
CA GLU A 1136 36.98 -15.66 -14.58
C GLU A 1136 36.66 -15.26 -13.12
N PHE A 1137 35.79 -14.26 -12.93
CA PHE A 1137 35.41 -13.79 -11.59
C PHE A 1137 34.40 -14.71 -10.88
N ALA A 1138 33.64 -15.50 -11.65
CA ALA A 1138 32.59 -16.39 -11.14
C ALA A 1138 33.12 -17.57 -10.33
N GLU A 1139 34.42 -17.89 -10.40
CA GLU A 1139 35.04 -18.93 -9.57
C GLU A 1139 34.92 -18.64 -8.06
N ASN A 1140 34.96 -17.36 -7.69
CA ASN A 1140 34.98 -16.93 -6.29
C ASN A 1140 33.73 -16.15 -5.87
N THR A 1141 32.91 -15.70 -6.82
CA THR A 1141 31.71 -14.87 -6.60
C THR A 1141 30.53 -15.44 -7.35
N GLN A 1142 29.38 -15.59 -6.70
CA GLN A 1142 28.14 -15.96 -7.38
C GLN A 1142 27.57 -14.77 -8.15
N PHE A 1143 27.35 -14.89 -9.46
CA PHE A 1143 26.78 -13.82 -10.28
C PHE A 1143 25.34 -14.13 -10.69
N ILE A 1144 24.47 -13.13 -10.56
CA ILE A 1144 23.08 -13.17 -11.05
C ILE A 1144 22.95 -12.06 -12.09
N VAL A 1145 22.85 -12.42 -13.36
CA VAL A 1145 22.91 -11.46 -14.48
C VAL A 1145 21.56 -11.38 -15.18
N VAL A 1146 20.94 -10.20 -15.16
CA VAL A 1146 19.75 -9.90 -15.97
C VAL A 1146 20.20 -9.30 -17.29
N THR A 1147 19.98 -10.00 -18.40
CA THR A 1147 20.45 -9.57 -19.73
C THR A 1147 19.50 -10.00 -20.85
N HIS A 1148 19.54 -9.27 -21.96
CA HIS A 1148 18.95 -9.64 -23.25
C HIS A 1148 20.00 -9.79 -24.38
N ARG A 1149 21.31 -9.72 -24.06
CA ARG A 1149 22.41 -9.78 -25.03
C ARG A 1149 22.96 -11.20 -25.16
N LYS A 1150 23.03 -11.70 -26.40
CA LYS A 1150 23.48 -13.08 -26.70
C LYS A 1150 24.88 -13.40 -26.18
N GLY A 1151 25.85 -12.50 -26.37
CA GLY A 1151 27.23 -12.75 -25.93
C GLY A 1151 27.40 -12.93 -24.42
N THR A 1152 26.54 -12.31 -23.61
CA THR A 1152 26.51 -12.53 -22.16
C THR A 1152 25.77 -13.81 -21.80
N MET A 1153 24.69 -14.14 -22.52
CA MET A 1153 23.95 -15.40 -22.34
C MET A 1153 24.80 -16.64 -22.64
N GLU A 1154 25.69 -16.59 -23.62
CA GLU A 1154 26.63 -17.68 -23.94
C GLU A 1154 27.68 -17.92 -22.84
N SER A 1155 27.79 -16.99 -21.90
CA SER A 1155 28.80 -17.02 -20.84
C SER A 1155 28.30 -17.58 -19.50
N VAL A 1156 27.03 -18.00 -19.41
CA VAL A 1156 26.35 -18.35 -18.15
C VAL A 1156 26.18 -19.87 -17.95
N ASP A 1157 26.06 -20.30 -16.70
CA ASP A 1157 25.95 -21.73 -16.33
C ASP A 1157 24.49 -22.19 -16.22
N THR A 1158 23.61 -21.35 -15.67
CA THR A 1158 22.17 -21.63 -15.52
C THR A 1158 21.34 -20.47 -16.03
N MET A 1159 20.21 -20.74 -16.69
CA MET A 1159 19.35 -19.71 -17.27
C MET A 1159 17.90 -19.82 -16.78
N TYR A 1160 17.36 -18.72 -16.27
CA TYR A 1160 15.96 -18.57 -15.92
C TYR A 1160 15.26 -17.65 -16.93
N GLY A 1161 14.29 -18.20 -17.66
CA GLY A 1161 13.42 -17.46 -18.55
C GLY A 1161 12.22 -16.88 -17.81
N VAL A 1162 12.02 -15.57 -17.88
CA VAL A 1162 10.81 -14.89 -17.39
C VAL A 1162 9.90 -14.61 -18.57
N THR A 1163 8.67 -15.13 -18.52
CA THR A 1163 7.65 -14.97 -19.57
C THR A 1163 6.39 -14.33 -18.99
N ILE A 1164 5.60 -13.68 -19.86
CA ILE A 1164 4.30 -13.12 -19.50
C ILE A 1164 3.24 -14.09 -20.00
N GLU A 1165 2.39 -14.59 -19.10
CA GLU A 1165 1.20 -15.38 -19.45
C GLU A 1165 0.00 -14.44 -19.72
N ASP A 1166 -1.12 -14.98 -20.20
CA ASP A 1166 -2.32 -14.18 -20.51
C ASP A 1166 -2.73 -13.31 -19.31
N ALA A 1167 -2.80 -11.99 -19.57
CA ALA A 1167 -3.08 -10.91 -18.62
C ALA A 1167 -1.96 -10.51 -17.65
N GLY A 1168 -0.70 -10.39 -18.10
CA GLY A 1168 0.28 -9.51 -17.44
C GLY A 1168 0.87 -10.02 -16.12
N VAL A 1169 0.75 -11.32 -15.83
CA VAL A 1169 1.42 -12.00 -14.71
C VAL A 1169 2.71 -12.65 -15.21
N SER A 1170 3.81 -12.43 -14.49
CA SER A 1170 5.13 -13.00 -14.84
C SER A 1170 5.28 -14.42 -14.30
N LYS A 1171 5.76 -15.35 -15.13
CA LYS A 1171 6.08 -16.75 -14.77
C LYS A 1171 7.53 -17.08 -15.08
N ILE A 1172 8.14 -17.95 -14.27
CA ILE A 1172 9.55 -18.34 -14.38
C ILE A 1172 9.66 -19.75 -14.95
N LEU A 1173 10.54 -19.92 -15.93
CA LEU A 1173 10.95 -21.18 -16.54
C LEU A 1173 12.46 -21.35 -16.29
N SER A 1174 12.91 -22.54 -15.92
CA SER A 1174 14.33 -22.83 -15.66
C SER A 1174 14.90 -23.74 -16.74
N VAL A 1175 16.09 -23.43 -17.24
CA VAL A 1175 16.86 -24.29 -18.15
C VAL A 1175 18.31 -24.35 -17.63
N LYS A 1176 18.81 -25.56 -17.39
CA LYS A 1176 20.23 -25.80 -17.09
C LYS A 1176 20.94 -26.13 -18.40
N LEU A 1177 22.04 -25.43 -18.68
CA LEU A 1177 22.79 -25.61 -19.92
C LEU A 1177 23.71 -26.84 -19.88
N ASP A 1178 24.01 -27.37 -18.69
CA ASP A 1178 24.81 -28.58 -18.48
C ASP A 1178 24.09 -29.90 -18.88
N ASP A 1179 22.78 -29.87 -19.18
CA ASP A 1179 21.98 -31.06 -19.54
C ASP A 1179 21.73 -31.19 -21.07
N ILE A 1180 22.34 -30.34 -21.89
CA ILE A 1180 22.25 -30.39 -23.37
C ILE A 1180 23.61 -30.86 -23.92
N GLU A 1181 23.81 -32.18 -23.94
CA GLU A 1181 24.80 -32.84 -24.81
C GLU A 1181 24.18 -33.20 -26.17
#